data_AF-A0A0F5JBZ1-F1
#
_entry.id   AF-A0A0F5JBZ1-F1
#
_cell.length_a   1.000
_cell.length_b   1.000
_cell.length_c   1.000
_cell.angle_alpha   90.00
_cell.angle_beta   90.00
_cell.angle_gamma   90.00
#
_symmetry.space_group_name_H-M   'P 1'
#
loop_
_entity.id
_entity.type
_entity.pdbx_description
1 polymer ?
#
loop_
_entity_poly.entity_id
_entity_poly.type
_entity_poly.pdbx_seq_one_letter_code
_entity_poly.pdbx_strand_id
1 'polypeptide(L)'
;MNKKFSTLVASLLFASAFSAFAGTAAPMFTAPNGVETRALVPNTGAEKVTSDAGLVAAAGHTAVNVLKGFTNNARLQVLLETGALTTANAAQNYFVSSAALIGAEADYATATTPATMAPFYFTLNGDQLVGANGTVLSLDGVQNFDIVPLAKTDGTVTSFFGLKAISSDAAKNGKFIKIIADGTITADAADVNSAAIFASVETAYTAAAKGEDLNKDLNDGFNLSVTFGTSTLKGAELFANKLTAMEWDGGSSAFIPAAGATTEFFLKNKDGKYIVFDAALNSSNAIKGGFKLVSATDAAAIQAGTTAKFKINVADNGAKTVEVTVDNGKRLYVNVSNGTNVLTALDVLNGAAANWASTALGATNAVDFHKFLTGQFYKVSFVKKAVGETEAAAAYKVNGILGLRFNTAANVADFVKAADVVAEDPSTMWAPSIVGGELVLTNRENTTAAVQVKIASLREVSAGVYEVGAVTATNSGLIAGEQIKITPVASVSKTDGYQVYADNALINSAFYLGQSRRNADGDVPAYWAENHGTHQIGATVNQEEATQWNVQLVKKDAADYNKQIDSVLVISNLVSYNATTGVTTTTPDTLAVLPYVFQNRGNREYVILNNETNQEYYICDKDNKNVARNAKIFALKKRPGNTYNYVTLAVTNTYTDGKVQPVTAINGDMKVYLKNSANKGTWENVETYSDDANSLMVVEPIDAPEYRKVVAAWGDTVRIYREEYPTEVLFEKADAKSVVDGKTLSFLNVNNSVTGANPALFVDTAYVNRTVNGVANTCYQYLLAVNVDKENSVYCPYNPEHNTDAWREEHGGPCADAKENPAVVKGRFLINLIDTAFAYKADHLHNNPYINMVEADENKAKLSFVEGIHTNDTLYITRKGGEVVKLGMTDPAFNVAKFAFRYVDNEAGSFKIQTQYKEYSAADKDAFDASANNEGYLRWVNGTVVVTNSYTNGEVFNMEENFKGNPVANEDITTSSVKVTTTEGKVIIAGAQGKKVTISNVLGQTIANAVLSSDKAEISTPSGVVIVAVEGEAAVKAIVK
;
A
#
# COMPACT_ATOMS: atom_id res chain seq x y z
N MET A 1 20.61 34.78 -47.69
CA MET A 1 20.92 33.64 -48.59
C MET A 1 21.35 32.50 -47.67
N ASN A 2 20.85 31.27 -47.66
CA ASN A 2 19.95 30.52 -48.53
C ASN A 2 19.00 29.68 -47.65
N LYS A 3 17.76 29.50 -48.14
CA LYS A 3 16.69 28.71 -47.53
C LYS A 3 16.91 27.20 -47.79
N LYS A 4 16.20 26.43 -46.95
CA LYS A 4 15.80 25.01 -47.09
C LYS A 4 16.83 24.01 -46.57
N PHE A 5 16.55 23.40 -45.40
CA PHE A 5 16.28 21.96 -45.31
C PHE A 5 15.71 21.59 -43.93
N SER A 6 14.56 20.92 -43.97
CA SER A 6 14.06 19.90 -43.03
C SER A 6 13.59 20.27 -41.62
N THR A 7 12.38 20.82 -41.54
CA THR A 7 11.40 20.51 -40.49
C THR A 7 10.65 19.23 -40.89
N LEU A 8 11.02 18.08 -40.34
CA LEU A 8 10.18 16.88 -40.18
C LEU A 8 10.97 15.87 -39.33
N VAL A 9 10.27 15.12 -38.48
CA VAL A 9 10.74 14.08 -37.53
C VAL A 9 11.02 14.56 -36.09
N ALA A 10 9.94 14.73 -35.31
CA ALA A 10 9.79 14.23 -33.93
C ALA A 10 8.41 14.62 -33.36
N SER A 11 7.35 14.25 -34.07
CA SER A 11 5.96 14.33 -33.57
C SER A 11 5.13 13.28 -34.31
N LEU A 12 5.49 12.02 -34.09
CA LEU A 12 4.79 10.84 -34.62
C LEU A 12 4.99 9.67 -33.66
N LEU A 13 4.25 9.68 -32.56
CA LEU A 13 3.78 8.50 -31.84
C LEU A 13 2.63 8.95 -30.93
N PHE A 14 1.48 8.32 -31.12
CA PHE A 14 0.19 8.51 -30.41
C PHE A 14 -0.75 9.62 -30.88
N ALA A 15 -1.17 9.57 -32.15
CA ALA A 15 -2.52 9.99 -32.55
C ALA A 15 -2.91 9.40 -33.92
N SER A 16 -3.47 8.19 -33.94
CA SER A 16 -4.37 7.74 -35.03
C SER A 16 -4.97 6.35 -34.75
N ALA A 17 -6.14 6.32 -34.13
CA ALA A 17 -7.17 5.32 -34.39
C ALA A 17 -8.51 5.83 -33.82
N PHE A 18 -9.02 6.93 -34.36
CA PHE A 18 -10.40 7.35 -34.19
C PHE A 18 -10.95 7.83 -35.53
N SER A 19 -12.23 7.50 -35.74
CA SER A 19 -13.08 7.74 -36.91
C SER A 19 -12.94 6.77 -38.09
N ALA A 20 -13.76 5.70 -38.05
CA ALA A 20 -14.68 5.36 -39.15
C ALA A 20 -15.53 4.14 -38.76
N PHE A 21 -16.62 4.35 -38.01
CA PHE A 21 -17.83 3.56 -38.19
C PHE A 21 -19.03 4.43 -37.82
N ALA A 22 -19.55 5.16 -38.81
CA ALA A 22 -20.90 5.67 -38.79
C ALA A 22 -21.85 4.48 -38.97
N GLY A 23 -22.06 3.73 -37.88
CA GLY A 23 -23.13 2.76 -37.73
C GLY A 23 -24.18 3.39 -36.83
N THR A 24 -25.42 3.44 -37.32
CA THR A 24 -26.65 3.80 -36.61
C THR A 24 -26.57 3.59 -35.09
N ALA A 25 -26.84 4.65 -34.31
CA ALA A 25 -27.00 4.55 -32.87
C ALA A 25 -27.93 3.38 -32.53
N ALA A 26 -27.35 2.30 -32.01
CA ALA A 26 -28.12 1.19 -31.47
C ALA A 26 -28.91 1.73 -30.25
N PRO A 27 -30.20 1.40 -30.11
CA PRO A 27 -30.94 1.78 -28.92
C PRO A 27 -30.20 1.26 -27.68
N MET A 28 -29.98 2.14 -26.71
CA MET A 28 -29.24 1.90 -25.45
C MET A 28 -29.85 0.83 -24.53
N PHE A 29 -30.87 0.11 -24.97
CA PHE A 29 -31.43 -1.02 -24.28
C PHE A 29 -31.64 -2.11 -25.33
N THR A 30 -30.83 -3.16 -25.25
CA THR A 30 -31.20 -4.45 -25.83
C THR A 30 -32.59 -4.78 -25.30
N ALA A 31 -33.55 -4.98 -26.20
CA ALA A 31 -34.81 -5.59 -25.83
C ALA A 31 -34.49 -6.85 -25.01
N PRO A 32 -35.12 -7.08 -23.84
CA PRO A 32 -34.95 -8.33 -23.14
C PRO A 32 -35.33 -9.41 -24.16
N ASN A 33 -34.40 -10.31 -24.45
CA ASN A 33 -34.70 -11.46 -25.28
C ASN A 33 -35.84 -12.18 -24.55
N GLY A 34 -37.04 -11.98 -25.08
CA GLY A 34 -38.26 -12.60 -24.59
C GLY A 34 -38.01 -14.09 -24.56
N VAL A 35 -38.28 -14.67 -23.39
CA VAL A 35 -37.97 -16.03 -22.97
C VAL A 35 -36.59 -16.11 -22.32
N GLU A 36 -36.55 -15.86 -21.00
CA GLU A 36 -35.71 -16.71 -20.17
C GLU A 36 -36.11 -18.14 -20.53
N THR A 37 -35.27 -18.83 -21.30
CA THR A 37 -35.18 -20.27 -21.20
C THR A 37 -34.67 -20.51 -19.78
N ARG A 38 -35.61 -20.46 -18.81
CA ARG A 38 -35.36 -20.82 -17.42
C ARG A 38 -34.65 -22.15 -17.48
N ALA A 39 -33.41 -22.19 -16.99
CA ALA A 39 -32.50 -23.29 -17.24
C ALA A 39 -33.22 -24.60 -16.89
N LEU A 40 -33.52 -25.41 -17.92
CA LEU A 40 -33.95 -26.78 -17.70
C LEU A 40 -32.80 -27.46 -16.96
N VAL A 41 -33.08 -28.04 -15.80
CA VAL A 41 -32.21 -29.07 -15.24
C VAL A 41 -32.03 -30.14 -16.35
N PRO A 42 -30.81 -30.64 -16.62
CA PRO A 42 -30.54 -31.49 -17.78
C PRO A 42 -31.50 -32.70 -17.85
N ASN A 43 -32.24 -32.83 -18.95
CA ASN A 43 -33.21 -33.90 -19.23
C ASN A 43 -32.57 -35.29 -19.50
N THR A 44 -31.42 -35.61 -18.92
CA THR A 44 -30.77 -36.92 -19.09
C THR A 44 -31.16 -37.83 -17.93
N GLY A 45 -32.12 -38.74 -18.16
CA GLY A 45 -32.53 -39.74 -17.16
C GLY A 45 -34.04 -39.92 -16.96
N ALA A 46 -34.90 -39.50 -17.90
CA ALA A 46 -36.35 -39.63 -17.74
C ALA A 46 -36.79 -41.10 -17.57
N GLU A 47 -37.55 -41.38 -16.51
CA GLU A 47 -38.05 -42.72 -16.21
C GLU A 47 -39.42 -42.95 -16.87
N LYS A 48 -39.57 -44.11 -17.53
CA LYS A 48 -40.80 -44.46 -18.25
C LYS A 48 -41.82 -45.08 -17.30
N VAL A 49 -43.05 -44.61 -17.38
CA VAL A 49 -44.18 -45.29 -16.73
C VAL A 49 -44.59 -46.54 -17.52
N THR A 50 -45.17 -47.52 -16.84
CA THR A 50 -45.72 -48.75 -17.44
C THR A 50 -47.13 -48.56 -18.02
N SER A 51 -47.81 -47.47 -17.64
CA SER A 51 -49.13 -47.08 -18.12
C SER A 51 -49.25 -45.56 -18.20
N ASP A 52 -49.74 -45.05 -19.33
CA ASP A 52 -49.93 -43.61 -19.54
C ASP A 52 -51.15 -43.03 -18.81
N ALA A 53 -52.02 -43.88 -18.25
CA ALA A 53 -53.29 -43.45 -17.66
C ALA A 53 -53.10 -42.39 -16.55
N GLY A 54 -52.12 -42.57 -15.67
CA GLY A 54 -51.81 -41.62 -14.60
C GLY A 54 -51.31 -40.26 -15.11
N LEU A 55 -50.41 -40.26 -16.10
CA LEU A 55 -49.88 -39.02 -16.70
C LEU A 55 -50.94 -38.29 -17.56
N VAL A 56 -51.83 -39.03 -18.24
CA VAL A 56 -52.96 -38.47 -18.99
C VAL A 56 -53.98 -37.87 -18.03
N ALA A 57 -54.30 -38.55 -16.93
CA ALA A 57 -55.16 -38.01 -15.89
C ALA A 57 -54.53 -36.75 -15.27
N ALA A 58 -53.24 -36.77 -14.91
CA ALA A 58 -52.54 -35.61 -14.36
C ALA A 58 -52.66 -34.38 -15.28
N ALA A 59 -52.49 -34.53 -16.60
CA ALA A 59 -52.63 -33.44 -17.56
C ALA A 59 -54.06 -32.85 -17.65
N GLY A 60 -55.09 -33.60 -17.29
CA GLY A 60 -56.47 -33.11 -17.23
C GLY A 60 -56.83 -32.37 -15.94
N HIS A 61 -55.98 -32.45 -14.90
CA HIS A 61 -56.28 -31.97 -13.55
C HIS A 61 -55.28 -30.95 -12.99
N THR A 62 -54.15 -30.74 -13.65
CA THR A 62 -53.17 -29.73 -13.23
C THR A 62 -53.68 -28.30 -13.42
N ALA A 63 -53.14 -27.37 -12.64
CA ALA A 63 -53.42 -25.95 -12.81
C ALA A 63 -53.14 -25.48 -14.25
N VAL A 64 -53.89 -24.48 -14.72
CA VAL A 64 -53.63 -23.83 -16.00
C VAL A 64 -52.20 -23.27 -15.98
N ASN A 65 -51.41 -23.49 -17.04
CA ASN A 65 -50.01 -23.07 -17.21
C ASN A 65 -48.95 -23.91 -16.44
N VAL A 66 -49.00 -25.24 -16.59
CA VAL A 66 -47.88 -26.12 -16.19
C VAL A 66 -46.63 -25.82 -17.01
N LEU A 67 -45.50 -25.69 -16.31
CA LEU A 67 -44.18 -25.44 -16.89
C LEU A 67 -43.50 -26.75 -17.31
N LYS A 68 -42.59 -26.68 -18.29
CA LYS A 68 -41.89 -27.88 -18.79
C LYS A 68 -40.90 -28.41 -17.76
N GLY A 69 -41.23 -29.53 -17.13
CA GLY A 69 -40.37 -30.17 -16.13
C GLY A 69 -40.21 -29.30 -14.88
N PHE A 70 -39.22 -29.61 -14.05
CA PHE A 70 -38.92 -28.77 -12.90
C PHE A 70 -38.35 -27.41 -13.34
N THR A 71 -38.93 -26.35 -12.80
CA THR A 71 -38.52 -24.97 -13.06
C THR A 71 -38.26 -24.23 -11.75
N ASN A 72 -37.12 -23.55 -11.65
CA ASN A 72 -36.78 -22.73 -10.48
C ASN A 72 -37.73 -21.54 -10.30
N ASN A 73 -37.91 -21.14 -9.03
CA ASN A 73 -38.80 -20.09 -8.56
C ASN A 73 -40.26 -20.27 -9.05
N ALA A 74 -40.73 -21.51 -9.06
CA ALA A 74 -42.09 -21.90 -9.45
C ALA A 74 -42.83 -22.55 -8.27
N ARG A 75 -44.16 -22.58 -8.35
CA ARG A 75 -44.97 -23.35 -7.41
C ARG A 75 -44.88 -24.83 -7.74
N LEU A 76 -44.95 -25.67 -6.72
CA LEU A 76 -44.95 -27.12 -6.88
C LEU A 76 -46.33 -27.68 -6.58
N GLN A 77 -47.04 -28.10 -7.62
CA GLN A 77 -48.26 -28.88 -7.47
C GLN A 77 -47.89 -30.35 -7.31
N VAL A 78 -48.59 -31.06 -6.43
CA VAL A 78 -48.42 -32.50 -6.23
C VAL A 78 -49.75 -33.24 -6.40
N LEU A 79 -49.71 -34.38 -7.08
CA LEU A 79 -50.84 -35.27 -7.32
C LEU A 79 -50.56 -36.67 -6.75
N LEU A 80 -51.62 -37.46 -6.57
CA LEU A 80 -51.58 -38.85 -6.09
C LEU A 80 -50.69 -39.75 -6.98
N GLU A 81 -50.43 -40.97 -6.53
CA GLU A 81 -49.56 -41.91 -7.24
C GLU A 81 -50.05 -42.27 -8.65
N THR A 82 -49.10 -42.42 -9.60
CA THR A 82 -49.36 -42.64 -11.03
C THR A 82 -50.36 -43.78 -11.31
N GLY A 83 -50.29 -44.88 -10.56
CA GLY A 83 -51.19 -46.04 -10.72
C GLY A 83 -52.59 -45.91 -10.10
N ALA A 84 -52.79 -44.97 -9.18
CA ALA A 84 -54.06 -44.77 -8.48
C ALA A 84 -54.86 -43.54 -9.00
N LEU A 85 -54.27 -42.73 -9.87
CA LEU A 85 -54.93 -41.58 -10.48
C LEU A 85 -56.02 -42.03 -11.46
N THR A 86 -57.27 -41.69 -11.15
CA THR A 86 -58.40 -41.79 -12.09
C THR A 86 -59.02 -40.41 -12.26
N THR A 87 -59.74 -40.20 -13.36
CA THR A 87 -60.51 -38.96 -13.60
C THR A 87 -61.56 -38.68 -12.51
N ALA A 88 -61.95 -39.67 -11.71
CA ALA A 88 -62.92 -39.55 -10.63
C ALA A 88 -62.31 -39.13 -9.28
N ASN A 89 -61.02 -39.42 -9.05
CA ASN A 89 -60.36 -39.25 -7.74
C ASN A 89 -59.44 -38.01 -7.69
N ALA A 90 -59.25 -37.33 -8.82
CA ALA A 90 -58.32 -36.21 -8.97
C ALA A 90 -58.86 -34.86 -8.46
N ALA A 91 -59.75 -34.88 -7.46
CA ALA A 91 -60.34 -33.69 -6.85
C ALA A 91 -59.48 -33.06 -5.72
N GLN A 92 -58.31 -33.64 -5.39
CA GLN A 92 -57.44 -33.13 -4.33
C GLN A 92 -56.22 -32.41 -4.92
N ASN A 93 -56.37 -31.09 -5.16
CA ASN A 93 -55.34 -30.20 -5.67
C ASN A 93 -54.50 -29.65 -4.50
N TYR A 94 -53.29 -30.18 -4.31
CA TYR A 94 -52.38 -29.69 -3.28
C TYR A 94 -51.15 -29.02 -3.87
N PHE A 95 -50.73 -27.94 -3.21
CA PHE A 95 -49.43 -27.32 -3.44
C PHE A 95 -48.51 -27.64 -2.26
N VAL A 96 -47.23 -27.82 -2.57
CA VAL A 96 -46.21 -28.01 -1.55
C VAL A 96 -45.85 -26.65 -0.96
N SER A 97 -45.63 -26.58 0.35
CA SER A 97 -45.12 -25.40 1.05
C SER A 97 -43.88 -25.79 1.87
N SER A 98 -42.87 -24.94 1.91
CA SER A 98 -41.70 -25.17 2.77
C SER A 98 -42.03 -24.95 4.25
N ALA A 99 -43.10 -24.20 4.55
CA ALA A 99 -43.57 -23.94 5.91
C ALA A 99 -44.57 -25.00 6.42
N ALA A 100 -45.22 -25.74 5.50
CA ALA A 100 -46.16 -26.81 5.82
C ALA A 100 -46.08 -27.93 4.77
N LEU A 101 -45.95 -29.19 5.21
CA LEU A 101 -45.72 -30.37 4.35
C LEU A 101 -46.65 -30.43 3.11
N ILE A 102 -47.93 -30.06 3.27
CA ILE A 102 -48.90 -29.87 2.20
C ILE A 102 -49.78 -28.66 2.54
N GLY A 103 -49.93 -27.72 1.61
CA GLY A 103 -50.91 -26.63 1.68
C GLY A 103 -52.05 -26.81 0.68
N ALA A 104 -53.27 -26.42 1.06
CA ALA A 104 -54.36 -26.30 0.10
C ALA A 104 -54.09 -25.10 -0.83
N GLU A 105 -54.57 -25.11 -2.07
CA GLU A 105 -54.58 -23.88 -2.90
C GLU A 105 -55.36 -22.74 -2.20
N ALA A 106 -56.28 -23.07 -1.28
CA ALA A 106 -56.94 -22.10 -0.40
C ALA A 106 -55.96 -21.41 0.58
N ASP A 107 -54.93 -22.10 1.05
CA ASP A 107 -53.91 -21.51 1.94
C ASP A 107 -53.03 -20.51 1.17
N TYR A 108 -52.75 -20.81 -0.10
CA TYR A 108 -52.12 -19.86 -1.02
C TYR A 108 -53.06 -18.70 -1.36
N ALA A 109 -54.33 -18.97 -1.67
CA ALA A 109 -55.31 -17.94 -2.06
C ALA A 109 -55.68 -16.97 -0.92
N THR A 110 -55.49 -17.38 0.34
CA THR A 110 -55.66 -16.52 1.53
C THR A 110 -54.37 -15.78 1.91
N ALA A 111 -53.23 -16.11 1.29
CA ALA A 111 -51.99 -15.36 1.46
C ALA A 111 -52.13 -13.98 0.82
N THR A 112 -51.85 -12.93 1.58
CA THR A 112 -52.01 -11.53 1.14
C THR A 112 -50.70 -10.76 1.05
N THR A 113 -49.58 -11.38 1.44
CA THR A 113 -48.26 -10.73 1.45
C THR A 113 -47.21 -11.60 0.75
N PRO A 114 -46.14 -11.01 0.19
CA PRO A 114 -45.04 -11.77 -0.38
C PRO A 114 -44.44 -12.78 0.60
N ALA A 115 -44.34 -12.44 1.89
CA ALA A 115 -43.79 -13.31 2.92
C ALA A 115 -44.63 -14.58 3.15
N THR A 116 -45.96 -14.45 3.07
CA THR A 116 -46.90 -15.58 3.20
C THR A 116 -47.00 -16.43 1.94
N MET A 117 -46.65 -15.88 0.78
CA MET A 117 -46.60 -16.59 -0.51
C MET A 117 -45.26 -17.29 -0.75
N ALA A 118 -44.17 -16.73 -0.23
CA ALA A 118 -42.80 -17.21 -0.41
C ALA A 118 -42.57 -18.72 -0.13
N PRO A 119 -43.23 -19.35 0.87
CA PRO A 119 -43.06 -20.79 1.14
C PRO A 119 -43.49 -21.71 -0.01
N PHE A 120 -44.32 -21.25 -0.94
CA PHE A 120 -44.82 -22.06 -2.05
C PHE A 120 -43.93 -22.03 -3.29
N TYR A 121 -42.91 -21.17 -3.32
CA TYR A 121 -42.03 -20.97 -4.47
C TYR A 121 -40.66 -21.60 -4.23
N PHE A 122 -40.30 -22.59 -5.03
CA PHE A 122 -39.10 -23.41 -4.80
C PHE A 122 -37.98 -23.16 -5.81
N THR A 123 -36.75 -23.21 -5.33
CA THR A 123 -35.53 -23.23 -6.14
C THR A 123 -34.66 -24.41 -5.70
N LEU A 124 -34.09 -25.13 -6.66
CA LEU A 124 -33.14 -26.21 -6.40
C LEU A 124 -31.75 -25.63 -6.11
N ASN A 125 -31.21 -25.90 -4.92
CA ASN A 125 -29.87 -25.52 -4.49
C ASN A 125 -29.08 -26.78 -4.13
N GLY A 126 -28.19 -27.23 -5.03
CA GLY A 126 -27.63 -28.58 -4.95
C GLY A 126 -28.76 -29.61 -5.06
N ASP A 127 -28.89 -30.48 -4.06
CA ASP A 127 -29.96 -31.48 -3.98
C ASP A 127 -31.15 -31.02 -3.11
N GLN A 128 -31.16 -29.78 -2.61
CA GLN A 128 -32.20 -29.27 -1.71
C GLN A 128 -33.20 -28.38 -2.44
N LEU A 129 -34.49 -28.63 -2.21
CA LEU A 129 -35.57 -27.73 -2.63
C LEU A 129 -35.77 -26.67 -1.55
N VAL A 130 -35.36 -25.43 -1.83
CA VAL A 130 -35.43 -24.31 -0.88
C VAL A 130 -36.59 -23.40 -1.28
N GLY A 131 -37.52 -23.17 -0.34
CA GLY A 131 -38.59 -22.19 -0.52
C GLY A 131 -38.03 -20.76 -0.56
N ALA A 132 -38.70 -19.82 -1.21
CA ALA A 132 -38.26 -18.43 -1.30
C ALA A 132 -38.17 -17.71 0.08
N ASN A 133 -38.73 -18.32 1.13
CA ASN A 133 -38.55 -17.93 2.53
C ASN A 133 -37.24 -18.43 3.17
N GLY A 134 -36.37 -19.10 2.41
CA GLY A 134 -35.11 -19.69 2.87
C GLY A 134 -35.25 -21.03 3.61
N THR A 135 -36.46 -21.57 3.73
CA THR A 135 -36.70 -22.86 4.42
C THR A 135 -36.55 -24.01 3.44
N VAL A 136 -35.78 -25.04 3.81
CA VAL A 136 -35.62 -26.26 3.03
C VAL A 136 -36.86 -27.13 3.16
N LEU A 137 -37.38 -27.63 2.04
CA LEU A 137 -38.49 -28.58 2.02
C LEU A 137 -38.09 -29.86 2.74
N SER A 138 -38.95 -30.34 3.64
CA SER A 138 -38.78 -31.61 4.34
C SER A 138 -40.00 -32.50 4.12
N LEU A 139 -39.82 -33.61 3.41
CA LEU A 139 -40.87 -34.60 3.13
C LEU A 139 -40.52 -35.92 3.81
N ASP A 140 -41.35 -36.38 4.75
CA ASP A 140 -41.08 -37.58 5.57
C ASP A 140 -39.65 -37.56 6.20
N GLY A 141 -39.22 -36.38 6.63
CA GLY A 141 -37.89 -36.13 7.22
C GLY A 141 -36.72 -36.09 6.23
N VAL A 142 -36.97 -36.26 4.93
CA VAL A 142 -35.96 -36.14 3.86
C VAL A 142 -35.90 -34.68 3.37
N GLN A 143 -34.70 -34.13 3.22
CA GLN A 143 -34.47 -32.75 2.76
C GLN A 143 -33.72 -32.65 1.43
N ASN A 144 -33.17 -33.77 0.93
CA ASN A 144 -32.41 -33.84 -0.30
C ASN A 144 -33.12 -34.75 -1.30
N PHE A 145 -33.25 -34.29 -2.55
CA PHE A 145 -34.03 -34.95 -3.58
C PHE A 145 -33.33 -34.89 -4.94
N ASP A 146 -33.35 -36.02 -5.64
CA ASP A 146 -33.08 -36.11 -7.07
C ASP A 146 -34.39 -35.90 -7.83
N ILE A 147 -34.39 -34.98 -8.80
CA ILE A 147 -35.58 -34.64 -9.60
C ILE A 147 -35.59 -35.50 -10.85
N VAL A 148 -36.55 -36.42 -10.94
CA VAL A 148 -36.61 -37.43 -12.01
C VAL A 148 -37.74 -37.10 -12.99
N PRO A 149 -37.45 -36.70 -14.24
CA PRO A 149 -38.49 -36.47 -15.24
C PRO A 149 -39.29 -37.73 -15.56
N LEU A 150 -40.60 -37.61 -15.78
CA LEU A 150 -41.47 -38.73 -16.15
C LEU A 150 -41.75 -38.75 -17.64
N ALA A 151 -41.61 -39.92 -18.26
CA ALA A 151 -41.90 -40.17 -19.66
C ALA A 151 -43.06 -41.16 -19.83
N LYS A 152 -43.83 -40.97 -20.90
CA LYS A 152 -44.86 -41.92 -21.36
C LYS A 152 -44.24 -43.27 -21.77
N THR A 153 -45.09 -44.28 -21.96
CA THR A 153 -44.70 -45.62 -22.44
C THR A 153 -43.91 -45.57 -23.75
N ASP A 154 -44.26 -44.65 -24.66
CA ASP A 154 -43.55 -44.40 -25.92
C ASP A 154 -42.21 -43.66 -25.78
N GLY A 155 -41.87 -43.20 -24.56
CA GLY A 155 -40.67 -42.43 -24.26
C GLY A 155 -40.80 -40.92 -24.42
N THR A 156 -42.00 -40.41 -24.71
CA THR A 156 -42.26 -38.96 -24.76
C THR A 156 -42.13 -38.37 -23.35
N VAL A 157 -41.14 -37.50 -23.17
CA VAL A 157 -40.94 -36.75 -21.90
C VAL A 157 -42.11 -35.80 -21.68
N THR A 158 -42.67 -35.85 -20.47
CA THR A 158 -43.78 -34.99 -20.08
C THR A 158 -43.31 -33.75 -19.32
N SER A 159 -44.24 -32.89 -18.91
CA SER A 159 -43.93 -31.75 -18.02
C SER A 159 -43.84 -32.16 -16.54
N PHE A 160 -44.06 -33.43 -16.23
CA PHE A 160 -44.15 -33.96 -14.88
C PHE A 160 -42.84 -34.62 -14.44
N PHE A 161 -42.63 -34.68 -13.12
CA PHE A 161 -41.47 -35.32 -12.50
C PHE A 161 -41.85 -35.98 -11.18
N GLY A 162 -41.03 -36.94 -10.74
CA GLY A 162 -41.03 -37.48 -9.40
C GLY A 162 -39.87 -36.92 -8.58
N LEU A 163 -40.00 -36.96 -7.25
CA LEU A 163 -38.90 -36.66 -6.32
C LEU A 163 -38.37 -37.97 -5.77
N LYS A 164 -37.07 -38.24 -5.94
CA LYS A 164 -36.41 -39.43 -5.37
C LYS A 164 -35.53 -39.00 -4.20
N ALA A 165 -35.78 -39.58 -3.03
CA ALA A 165 -35.13 -39.22 -1.78
C ALA A 165 -33.63 -39.56 -1.78
N ILE A 166 -32.82 -38.61 -1.32
CA ILE A 166 -31.41 -38.80 -0.98
C ILE A 166 -31.31 -38.70 0.54
N SER A 167 -31.01 -39.81 1.21
CA SER A 167 -31.06 -39.91 2.67
C SER A 167 -29.99 -40.83 3.23
N SER A 168 -29.56 -40.59 4.47
CA SER A 168 -28.76 -41.55 5.22
C SER A 168 -29.58 -42.74 5.73
N ASP A 169 -30.91 -42.61 5.77
CA ASP A 169 -31.82 -43.73 6.08
C ASP A 169 -31.93 -44.65 4.87
N ALA A 170 -31.39 -45.86 4.99
CA ALA A 170 -31.39 -46.87 3.93
C ALA A 170 -32.80 -47.31 3.50
N ALA A 171 -33.81 -47.17 4.36
CA ALA A 171 -35.20 -47.47 4.00
C ALA A 171 -35.79 -46.45 3.01
N LYS A 172 -35.28 -45.22 3.05
CA LYS A 172 -35.78 -44.08 2.25
C LYS A 172 -34.85 -43.72 1.08
N ASN A 173 -33.55 -43.96 1.23
CA ASN A 173 -32.58 -43.57 0.22
C ASN A 173 -32.83 -44.26 -1.13
N GLY A 174 -32.93 -43.47 -2.20
CA GLY A 174 -33.24 -43.96 -3.54
C GLY A 174 -34.70 -44.33 -3.78
N LYS A 175 -35.60 -44.08 -2.82
CA LYS A 175 -37.06 -44.28 -2.97
C LYS A 175 -37.74 -43.01 -3.44
N PHE A 176 -38.84 -43.16 -4.17
CA PHE A 176 -39.65 -42.02 -4.58
C PHE A 176 -40.55 -41.53 -3.44
N ILE A 177 -40.88 -40.26 -3.50
CA ILE A 177 -41.92 -39.68 -2.66
C ILE A 177 -43.30 -40.17 -3.13
N LYS A 178 -44.12 -40.58 -2.17
CA LYS A 178 -45.49 -41.07 -2.37
C LYS A 178 -46.45 -40.27 -1.49
N ILE A 179 -47.67 -40.08 -1.99
CA ILE A 179 -48.79 -39.50 -1.25
C ILE A 179 -49.89 -40.56 -1.09
N ILE A 180 -50.33 -40.76 0.14
CA ILE A 180 -51.47 -41.62 0.52
C ILE A 180 -52.75 -40.77 0.56
N ALA A 181 -53.93 -41.40 0.49
CA ALA A 181 -55.20 -40.75 0.78
C ALA A 181 -55.12 -39.96 2.11
N ASP A 182 -55.68 -38.74 2.11
CA ASP A 182 -55.61 -37.73 3.19
C ASP A 182 -54.26 -37.02 3.39
N GLY A 183 -53.45 -36.86 2.32
CA GLY A 183 -52.30 -35.95 2.33
C GLY A 183 -51.10 -36.42 3.16
N THR A 184 -51.06 -37.72 3.52
CA THR A 184 -49.92 -38.30 4.23
C THR A 184 -48.79 -38.60 3.23
N ILE A 185 -47.57 -38.18 3.56
CA ILE A 185 -46.38 -38.31 2.71
C ILE A 185 -45.45 -39.40 3.26
N THR A 186 -44.98 -40.29 2.39
CA THR A 186 -43.94 -41.27 2.69
C THR A 186 -42.84 -41.27 1.63
N ALA A 187 -41.61 -41.63 2.03
CA ALA A 187 -40.47 -41.79 1.12
C ALA A 187 -40.09 -43.26 0.94
N ASP A 188 -41.03 -44.10 0.48
CA ASP A 188 -40.86 -45.56 0.38
C ASP A 188 -41.28 -46.16 -0.97
N ALA A 189 -41.71 -45.36 -1.95
CA ALA A 189 -42.09 -45.86 -3.27
C ALA A 189 -40.89 -46.46 -4.02
N ALA A 190 -41.06 -47.68 -4.53
CA ALA A 190 -39.98 -48.45 -5.14
C ALA A 190 -39.65 -48.01 -6.56
N ASP A 191 -40.62 -47.49 -7.30
CA ASP A 191 -40.49 -47.05 -8.70
C ASP A 191 -41.51 -45.96 -9.07
N VAL A 192 -41.34 -45.37 -10.26
CA VAL A 192 -42.15 -44.26 -10.78
C VAL A 192 -43.65 -44.55 -10.96
N ASN A 193 -44.07 -45.81 -11.03
CA ASN A 193 -45.50 -46.15 -11.14
C ASN A 193 -46.24 -46.01 -9.80
N SER A 194 -45.48 -46.07 -8.70
CA SER A 194 -45.96 -45.87 -7.33
C SER A 194 -45.58 -44.50 -6.74
N ALA A 195 -44.88 -43.66 -7.51
CA ALA A 195 -44.46 -42.33 -7.11
C ALA A 195 -45.60 -41.31 -7.25
N ALA A 196 -45.59 -40.28 -6.39
CA ALA A 196 -46.40 -39.08 -6.56
C ALA A 196 -45.92 -38.28 -7.78
N ILE A 197 -46.87 -37.62 -8.46
CA ILE A 197 -46.59 -36.81 -9.64
C ILE A 197 -46.46 -35.35 -9.21
N PHE A 198 -45.33 -34.71 -9.54
CA PHE A 198 -45.11 -33.28 -9.31
C PHE A 198 -45.12 -32.50 -10.61
N ALA A 199 -45.58 -31.25 -10.54
CA ALA A 199 -45.60 -30.30 -11.64
C ALA A 199 -45.15 -28.92 -11.17
N SER A 200 -44.28 -28.26 -11.93
CA SER A 200 -44.01 -26.84 -11.73
C SER A 200 -45.12 -26.01 -12.38
N VAL A 201 -45.67 -25.06 -11.62
CA VAL A 201 -46.77 -24.19 -12.05
C VAL A 201 -46.29 -22.74 -12.07
N GLU A 202 -46.73 -21.97 -13.07
CA GLU A 202 -46.47 -20.53 -13.13
C GLU A 202 -46.91 -19.79 -11.86
N THR A 203 -46.23 -18.67 -11.61
CA THR A 203 -46.59 -17.73 -10.55
C THR A 203 -47.98 -17.14 -10.80
N ALA A 204 -48.73 -16.92 -9.72
CA ALA A 204 -49.95 -16.15 -9.80
C ALA A 204 -49.65 -14.64 -9.74
N TYR A 205 -50.66 -13.84 -10.11
CA TYR A 205 -50.57 -12.38 -10.20
C TYR A 205 -51.68 -11.76 -9.34
N THR A 206 -51.62 -11.98 -8.03
CA THR A 206 -52.73 -11.64 -7.12
C THR A 206 -52.70 -10.19 -6.65
N ALA A 207 -51.51 -9.59 -6.58
CA ALA A 207 -51.31 -8.23 -6.08
C ALA A 207 -51.21 -7.19 -7.22
N ALA A 208 -52.01 -6.13 -7.15
CA ALA A 208 -51.91 -5.00 -8.07
C ALA A 208 -50.77 -4.05 -7.68
N ALA A 209 -49.94 -3.66 -8.64
CA ALA A 209 -48.94 -2.62 -8.47
C ALA A 209 -49.61 -1.25 -8.26
N LYS A 210 -49.05 -0.45 -7.35
CA LYS A 210 -49.45 0.95 -7.19
C LYS A 210 -48.77 1.81 -8.23
N GLY A 211 -49.50 2.77 -8.80
CA GLY A 211 -48.94 3.71 -9.78
C GLY A 211 -47.75 4.50 -9.23
N GLU A 212 -47.77 4.86 -7.94
CA GLU A 212 -46.68 5.56 -7.27
C GLU A 212 -45.39 4.73 -7.22
N ASP A 213 -45.50 3.43 -6.99
CA ASP A 213 -44.35 2.53 -6.86
C ASP A 213 -43.72 2.25 -8.21
N LEU A 214 -44.56 2.07 -9.24
CA LEU A 214 -44.09 1.98 -10.62
C LEU A 214 -43.33 3.25 -11.03
N ASN A 215 -43.86 4.44 -10.75
CA ASN A 215 -43.21 5.69 -11.12
C ASN A 215 -41.84 5.90 -10.43
N LYS A 216 -41.56 5.22 -9.31
CA LYS A 216 -40.26 5.29 -8.63
C LYS A 216 -39.15 4.54 -9.37
N ASP A 217 -39.48 3.59 -10.25
CA ASP A 217 -38.49 2.71 -10.89
C ASP A 217 -37.45 3.47 -11.73
N LEU A 218 -37.86 4.56 -12.40
CA LEU A 218 -37.02 5.40 -13.27
C LEU A 218 -37.05 6.89 -12.93
N ASN A 219 -37.47 7.25 -11.71
CA ASN A 219 -37.68 8.63 -11.28
C ASN A 219 -38.72 9.35 -12.18
N ASP A 220 -40.01 9.20 -11.85
CA ASP A 220 -41.20 9.62 -12.61
C ASP A 220 -41.60 8.72 -13.79
N GLY A 221 -41.35 7.42 -13.68
CA GLY A 221 -41.88 6.42 -14.60
C GLY A 221 -41.27 5.03 -14.45
N PHE A 222 -41.66 4.12 -15.34
CA PHE A 222 -41.22 2.74 -15.42
C PHE A 222 -41.12 2.30 -16.88
N ASN A 223 -40.54 1.13 -17.11
CA ASN A 223 -40.58 0.46 -18.41
C ASN A 223 -41.51 -0.74 -18.34
N LEU A 224 -42.27 -0.97 -19.39
CA LEU A 224 -43.07 -2.18 -19.57
C LEU A 224 -42.71 -2.82 -20.91
N SER A 225 -42.28 -4.07 -20.86
CA SER A 225 -42.08 -4.89 -22.06
C SER A 225 -43.33 -5.70 -22.34
N VAL A 226 -43.70 -5.80 -23.63
CA VAL A 226 -44.79 -6.63 -24.12
C VAL A 226 -44.27 -7.44 -25.30
N THR A 227 -44.31 -8.77 -25.20
CA THR A 227 -43.70 -9.67 -26.20
C THR A 227 -44.57 -10.90 -26.47
N PHE A 228 -44.23 -11.66 -27.52
CA PHE A 228 -44.86 -12.94 -27.85
C PHE A 228 -43.79 -13.91 -28.37
N GLY A 229 -43.13 -14.61 -27.44
CA GLY A 229 -41.93 -15.38 -27.74
C GLY A 229 -40.87 -14.51 -28.44
N THR A 230 -40.25 -15.05 -29.49
CA THR A 230 -39.27 -14.33 -30.33
C THR A 230 -39.91 -13.66 -31.56
N SER A 231 -41.23 -13.71 -31.70
CA SER A 231 -41.93 -13.18 -32.88
C SER A 231 -42.19 -11.68 -32.76
N THR A 232 -42.17 -10.98 -33.89
CA THR A 232 -42.59 -9.57 -33.95
C THR A 232 -44.07 -9.43 -33.57
N LEU A 233 -44.39 -8.47 -32.71
CA LEU A 233 -45.74 -8.20 -32.21
C LEU A 233 -46.12 -6.74 -32.47
N LYS A 234 -47.08 -6.52 -33.37
CA LYS A 234 -47.55 -5.18 -33.72
C LYS A 234 -48.42 -4.61 -32.60
N GLY A 235 -48.13 -3.39 -32.16
CA GLY A 235 -48.78 -2.70 -31.04
C GLY A 235 -47.99 -2.73 -29.73
N ALA A 236 -46.98 -3.62 -29.62
CA ALA A 236 -46.09 -3.67 -28.45
C ALA A 236 -45.19 -2.43 -28.35
N GLU A 237 -44.82 -1.84 -29.49
CA GLU A 237 -44.01 -0.61 -29.58
C GLU A 237 -44.65 0.58 -28.87
N LEU A 238 -45.98 0.58 -28.67
CA LEU A 238 -46.69 1.65 -27.97
C LEU A 238 -46.39 1.67 -26.47
N PHE A 239 -45.96 0.55 -25.91
CA PHE A 239 -45.56 0.37 -24.51
C PHE A 239 -44.04 0.52 -24.30
N ALA A 240 -43.27 0.66 -25.38
CA ALA A 240 -41.82 0.75 -25.30
C ALA A 240 -41.36 2.10 -24.69
N ASN A 241 -40.15 2.10 -24.13
CA ASN A 241 -39.53 3.24 -23.44
C ASN A 241 -40.22 3.60 -22.10
N LYS A 242 -39.89 4.77 -21.54
CA LYS A 242 -40.42 5.25 -20.26
C LYS A 242 -41.93 5.51 -20.39
N LEU A 243 -42.68 4.84 -19.54
CA LEU A 243 -44.09 5.08 -19.26
C LEU A 243 -44.23 5.77 -17.90
N THR A 244 -45.25 6.59 -17.74
CA THR A 244 -45.63 7.16 -16.45
C THR A 244 -47.07 6.74 -16.15
N ALA A 245 -47.29 6.19 -14.95
CA ALA A 245 -48.63 5.93 -14.44
C ALA A 245 -49.26 7.25 -14.02
N MET A 246 -50.42 7.57 -14.58
CA MET A 246 -51.14 8.83 -14.35
C MET A 246 -52.52 8.53 -13.76
N GLU A 247 -53.04 9.45 -12.96
CA GLU A 247 -54.42 9.46 -12.48
C GLU A 247 -55.13 10.74 -12.92
N TRP A 248 -56.46 10.66 -13.01
CA TRP A 248 -57.28 11.83 -13.33
C TRP A 248 -57.67 12.53 -12.03
N ASP A 249 -57.21 13.78 -11.87
CA ASP A 249 -57.66 14.63 -10.78
C ASP A 249 -58.92 15.39 -11.20
N GLY A 250 -60.05 14.98 -10.63
CA GLY A 250 -61.34 15.64 -10.87
C GLY A 250 -61.39 17.09 -10.37
N GLY A 251 -60.56 17.48 -9.40
CA GLY A 251 -60.50 18.84 -8.88
C GLY A 251 -59.85 19.81 -9.87
N SER A 252 -58.70 19.45 -10.43
CA SER A 252 -58.00 20.25 -11.44
C SER A 252 -58.44 19.97 -12.88
N SER A 253 -59.26 18.94 -13.11
CA SER A 253 -59.64 18.45 -14.44
C SER A 253 -58.42 18.19 -15.34
N ALA A 254 -57.40 17.57 -14.75
CA ALA A 254 -56.13 17.30 -15.41
C ALA A 254 -55.56 15.93 -14.98
N PHE A 255 -54.65 15.40 -15.79
CA PHE A 255 -53.88 14.22 -15.42
C PHE A 255 -52.69 14.60 -14.54
N ILE A 256 -52.54 13.93 -13.41
CA ILE A 256 -51.39 14.03 -12.51
C ILE A 256 -50.68 12.67 -12.41
N PRO A 257 -49.38 12.61 -12.06
CA PRO A 257 -48.73 11.33 -11.77
C PRO A 257 -49.48 10.60 -10.65
N ALA A 258 -49.74 9.30 -10.84
CA ALA A 258 -50.48 8.50 -9.87
C ALA A 258 -49.77 8.47 -8.50
N ALA A 259 -50.50 8.78 -7.44
CA ALA A 259 -50.02 8.79 -6.06
C ALA A 259 -50.82 7.85 -5.15
N GLY A 260 -50.26 7.46 -4.01
CA GLY A 260 -50.96 6.66 -2.99
C GLY A 260 -51.33 5.25 -3.47
N ALA A 261 -52.50 4.77 -3.04
CA ALA A 261 -52.96 3.39 -3.26
C ALA A 261 -53.63 3.15 -4.64
N THR A 262 -53.45 4.05 -5.61
CA THR A 262 -54.05 3.94 -6.95
C THR A 262 -53.49 2.73 -7.71
N THR A 263 -54.35 1.75 -8.00
CA THR A 263 -53.99 0.47 -8.66
C THR A 263 -54.55 0.35 -10.09
N GLU A 264 -55.38 1.30 -10.50
CA GLU A 264 -55.84 1.47 -11.88
C GLU A 264 -55.43 2.87 -12.36
N PHE A 265 -54.70 2.94 -13.47
CA PHE A 265 -54.10 4.18 -13.92
C PHE A 265 -54.04 4.27 -15.45
N PHE A 266 -53.80 5.47 -15.95
CA PHE A 266 -53.57 5.73 -17.35
C PHE A 266 -52.06 5.62 -17.65
N LEU A 267 -51.70 5.13 -18.83
CA LEU A 267 -50.31 5.01 -19.25
C LEU A 267 -49.95 6.15 -20.20
N LYS A 268 -49.04 7.03 -19.76
CA LYS A 268 -48.47 8.10 -20.61
C LYS A 268 -47.09 7.68 -21.11
N ASN A 269 -46.86 7.79 -22.42
CA ASN A 269 -45.58 7.49 -23.03
C ASN A 269 -44.59 8.69 -22.97
N LYS A 270 -43.35 8.47 -23.40
CA LYS A 270 -42.29 9.50 -23.43
C LYS A 270 -42.65 10.76 -24.24
N ASP A 271 -43.55 10.65 -25.22
CA ASP A 271 -43.98 11.75 -26.09
C ASP A 271 -45.20 12.50 -25.52
N GLY A 272 -45.60 12.18 -24.28
CA GLY A 272 -46.73 12.82 -23.60
C GLY A 272 -48.11 12.36 -24.06
N LYS A 273 -48.20 11.27 -24.84
CA LYS A 273 -49.46 10.69 -25.33
C LYS A 273 -49.91 9.51 -24.45
N TYR A 274 -51.21 9.24 -24.46
CA TYR A 274 -51.82 8.19 -23.65
C TYR A 274 -52.14 6.95 -24.48
N ILE A 275 -51.89 5.78 -23.91
CA ILE A 275 -52.22 4.49 -24.52
C ILE A 275 -53.70 4.18 -24.21
N VAL A 276 -54.47 3.76 -25.22
CA VAL A 276 -55.88 3.37 -25.05
C VAL A 276 -56.19 2.12 -25.85
N PHE A 277 -57.06 1.26 -25.32
CA PHE A 277 -57.63 0.12 -26.03
C PHE A 277 -58.84 0.56 -26.87
N ASP A 278 -58.93 0.06 -28.08
CA ASP A 278 -60.04 0.33 -29.00
C ASP A 278 -60.54 -0.98 -29.62
N ALA A 279 -61.74 -1.39 -29.22
CA ALA A 279 -62.37 -2.63 -29.67
C ALA A 279 -62.76 -2.63 -31.16
N ALA A 280 -62.82 -1.46 -31.81
CA ALA A 280 -63.15 -1.33 -33.23
C ALA A 280 -61.94 -1.52 -34.16
N LEU A 281 -60.71 -1.46 -33.62
CA LEU A 281 -59.50 -1.73 -34.41
C LEU A 281 -59.41 -3.20 -34.84
N ASN A 282 -58.71 -3.44 -35.95
CA ASN A 282 -58.48 -4.79 -36.49
C ASN A 282 -59.77 -5.62 -36.64
N SER A 283 -60.85 -5.01 -37.13
CA SER A 283 -62.19 -5.61 -37.22
C SER A 283 -62.28 -6.89 -38.06
N SER A 284 -61.28 -7.12 -38.93
CA SER A 284 -61.14 -8.33 -39.76
C SER A 284 -60.49 -9.52 -39.04
N ASN A 285 -59.91 -9.31 -37.84
CA ASN A 285 -59.26 -10.36 -37.07
C ASN A 285 -60.29 -11.25 -36.36
N ALA A 286 -59.93 -12.51 -36.11
CA ALA A 286 -60.75 -13.43 -35.33
C ALA A 286 -61.01 -12.90 -33.92
N ILE A 287 -59.97 -12.34 -33.28
CA ILE A 287 -60.09 -11.53 -32.08
C ILE A 287 -59.91 -10.06 -32.46
N LYS A 288 -60.99 -9.28 -32.33
CA LYS A 288 -61.03 -7.84 -32.64
C LYS A 288 -60.31 -7.01 -31.57
N GLY A 289 -60.04 -5.75 -31.90
CA GLY A 289 -59.46 -4.77 -31.00
C GLY A 289 -57.96 -4.52 -31.22
N GLY A 290 -57.46 -3.46 -30.61
CA GLY A 290 -56.05 -3.08 -30.65
C GLY A 290 -55.76 -1.85 -29.78
N PHE A 291 -54.51 -1.40 -29.77
CA PHE A 291 -54.05 -0.24 -28.99
C PHE A 291 -53.67 0.94 -29.90
N LYS A 292 -53.90 2.16 -29.42
CA LYS A 292 -53.48 3.40 -30.09
C LYS A 292 -53.04 4.45 -29.10
N LEU A 293 -52.32 5.46 -29.59
CA LEU A 293 -51.95 6.65 -28.82
C LEU A 293 -52.95 7.77 -29.08
N VAL A 294 -53.38 8.45 -28.02
CA VAL A 294 -54.27 9.62 -28.07
C VAL A 294 -53.67 10.80 -27.31
N SER A 295 -54.16 12.01 -27.59
CA SER A 295 -53.74 13.20 -26.86
C SER A 295 -54.25 13.20 -25.42
N ALA A 296 -53.71 14.05 -24.55
CA ALA A 296 -54.24 14.24 -23.20
C ALA A 296 -55.72 14.66 -23.21
N THR A 297 -56.12 15.50 -24.19
CA THR A 297 -57.51 15.95 -24.35
C THR A 297 -58.44 14.79 -24.72
N ASP A 298 -58.02 13.93 -25.65
CA ASP A 298 -58.81 12.78 -26.06
C ASP A 298 -58.91 11.72 -24.95
N ALA A 299 -57.82 11.50 -24.21
CA ALA A 299 -57.82 10.62 -23.05
C ALA A 299 -58.75 11.15 -21.95
N ALA A 300 -58.78 12.47 -21.71
CA ALA A 300 -59.69 13.10 -20.76
C ALA A 300 -61.17 12.90 -21.15
N ALA A 301 -61.48 12.93 -22.44
CA ALA A 301 -62.85 12.71 -22.93
C ALA A 301 -63.38 11.29 -22.65
N ILE A 302 -62.49 10.31 -22.48
CA ILE A 302 -62.83 8.91 -22.18
C ILE A 302 -62.37 8.46 -20.78
N GLN A 303 -61.98 9.38 -19.90
CA GLN A 303 -61.38 9.06 -18.59
C GLN A 303 -62.28 8.24 -17.67
N ALA A 304 -63.61 8.38 -17.82
CA ALA A 304 -64.59 7.58 -17.09
C ALA A 304 -64.70 6.14 -17.61
N GLY A 305 -64.26 5.90 -18.85
CA GLY A 305 -64.28 4.59 -19.49
C GLY A 305 -63.12 3.69 -19.05
N THR A 306 -63.32 2.38 -19.15
CA THR A 306 -62.34 1.37 -18.72
C THR A 306 -61.35 0.98 -19.81
N THR A 307 -61.56 1.45 -21.04
CA THR A 307 -60.68 1.21 -22.19
C THR A 307 -59.35 1.98 -22.13
N ALA A 308 -59.25 3.00 -21.29
CA ALA A 308 -58.04 3.81 -21.10
C ALA A 308 -57.33 3.53 -19.76
N LYS A 309 -57.91 2.68 -18.89
CA LYS A 309 -57.38 2.35 -17.57
C LYS A 309 -56.70 0.99 -17.59
N PHE A 310 -55.47 0.95 -17.12
CA PHE A 310 -54.67 -0.24 -17.02
C PHE A 310 -54.50 -0.62 -15.56
N LYS A 311 -54.47 -1.93 -15.33
CA LYS A 311 -54.08 -2.53 -14.06
C LYS A 311 -52.93 -3.49 -14.32
N ILE A 312 -51.85 -3.33 -13.55
CA ILE A 312 -50.65 -4.18 -13.63
C ILE A 312 -50.57 -4.99 -12.35
N ASN A 313 -50.72 -6.31 -12.45
CA ASN A 313 -50.55 -7.22 -11.34
C ASN A 313 -49.12 -7.77 -11.34
N VAL A 314 -48.43 -7.71 -10.20
CA VAL A 314 -47.06 -8.21 -10.05
C VAL A 314 -47.05 -9.71 -9.80
N ALA A 315 -45.99 -10.40 -10.22
CA ALA A 315 -45.83 -11.81 -9.90
C ALA A 315 -45.63 -12.01 -8.39
N ASP A 316 -46.37 -12.95 -7.83
CA ASP A 316 -46.35 -13.27 -6.40
C ASP A 316 -44.99 -13.84 -5.95
N ASN A 317 -44.21 -14.40 -6.89
CA ASN A 317 -42.85 -14.89 -6.64
C ASN A 317 -41.75 -13.82 -6.71
N GLY A 318 -42.13 -12.55 -6.85
CA GLY A 318 -41.21 -11.42 -6.95
C GLY A 318 -40.52 -11.26 -8.31
N ALA A 319 -40.84 -12.10 -9.30
CA ALA A 319 -40.34 -11.92 -10.66
C ALA A 319 -40.84 -10.61 -11.27
N LYS A 320 -40.07 -10.04 -12.21
CA LYS A 320 -40.47 -8.82 -12.93
C LYS A 320 -41.55 -9.05 -13.97
N THR A 321 -41.93 -10.30 -14.22
CA THR A 321 -43.11 -10.63 -15.03
C THR A 321 -44.34 -10.05 -14.36
N VAL A 322 -45.25 -9.53 -15.17
CA VAL A 322 -46.50 -8.92 -14.70
C VAL A 322 -47.65 -9.40 -15.55
N GLU A 323 -48.86 -9.30 -15.02
CA GLU A 323 -50.09 -9.43 -15.80
C GLU A 323 -50.69 -8.05 -15.99
N VAL A 324 -50.92 -7.66 -17.26
CA VAL A 324 -51.51 -6.37 -17.61
C VAL A 324 -52.92 -6.57 -18.11
N THR A 325 -53.86 -5.85 -17.49
CA THR A 325 -55.28 -5.88 -17.85
C THR A 325 -55.81 -4.48 -18.18
N VAL A 326 -56.84 -4.44 -19.02
CA VAL A 326 -57.53 -3.24 -19.52
C VAL A 326 -59.02 -3.58 -19.76
N ASP A 327 -59.90 -2.59 -19.89
CA ASP A 327 -61.30 -2.78 -20.33
C ASP A 327 -62.06 -3.88 -19.55
N ASN A 328 -62.26 -3.64 -18.25
CA ASN A 328 -62.92 -4.58 -17.31
C ASN A 328 -62.20 -5.93 -17.17
N GLY A 329 -60.86 -5.92 -17.04
CA GLY A 329 -60.09 -7.11 -16.69
C GLY A 329 -59.67 -7.99 -17.88
N LYS A 330 -59.81 -7.50 -19.12
CA LYS A 330 -59.25 -8.19 -20.29
C LYS A 330 -57.73 -8.15 -20.23
N ARG A 331 -57.10 -9.33 -20.28
CA ARG A 331 -55.65 -9.48 -20.29
C ARG A 331 -55.10 -9.25 -21.69
N LEU A 332 -53.89 -8.69 -21.78
CA LEU A 332 -53.19 -8.54 -23.05
C LEU A 332 -53.03 -9.88 -23.78
N TYR A 333 -53.49 -9.91 -25.03
CA TYR A 333 -53.63 -11.11 -25.84
C TYR A 333 -53.07 -10.90 -27.24
N VAL A 334 -52.58 -11.96 -27.87
CA VAL A 334 -52.01 -11.92 -29.21
C VAL A 334 -52.95 -12.61 -30.19
N ASN A 335 -53.55 -11.84 -31.09
CA ASN A 335 -54.25 -12.41 -32.22
C ASN A 335 -53.23 -12.88 -33.26
N VAL A 336 -53.07 -14.20 -33.35
CA VAL A 336 -52.24 -14.87 -34.37
C VAL A 336 -53.11 -15.14 -35.59
N SER A 337 -52.84 -14.46 -36.71
CA SER A 337 -53.55 -14.63 -37.99
C SER A 337 -52.55 -14.67 -39.14
N ASN A 338 -52.82 -15.47 -40.19
CA ASN A 338 -51.93 -15.77 -41.34
C ASN A 338 -50.93 -14.65 -41.69
N GLY A 339 -49.74 -14.68 -41.08
CA GLY A 339 -48.59 -13.81 -41.37
C GLY A 339 -48.35 -12.62 -40.44
N THR A 340 -49.24 -12.28 -39.49
CA THR A 340 -49.02 -11.15 -38.56
C THR A 340 -49.58 -11.41 -37.16
N ASN A 341 -48.75 -11.13 -36.14
CA ASN A 341 -49.16 -11.11 -34.73
C ASN A 341 -49.53 -9.68 -34.32
N VAL A 342 -50.75 -9.50 -33.84
CA VAL A 342 -51.27 -8.17 -33.43
C VAL A 342 -51.71 -8.22 -31.98
N LEU A 343 -51.26 -7.25 -31.19
CA LEU A 343 -51.61 -7.09 -29.78
C LEU A 343 -53.06 -6.58 -29.64
N THR A 344 -53.84 -7.26 -28.82
CA THR A 344 -55.22 -6.94 -28.42
C THR A 344 -55.42 -7.30 -26.94
N ALA A 345 -56.66 -7.36 -26.45
CA ALA A 345 -57.00 -7.80 -25.09
C ALA A 345 -58.20 -8.77 -25.11
N LEU A 346 -58.17 -9.81 -24.26
CA LEU A 346 -59.18 -10.87 -24.19
C LEU A 346 -59.56 -11.19 -22.73
N ASP A 347 -60.80 -11.61 -22.49
CA ASP A 347 -61.31 -12.02 -21.18
C ASP A 347 -60.59 -13.29 -20.67
N VAL A 348 -60.19 -13.27 -19.40
CA VAL A 348 -59.44 -14.35 -18.73
C VAL A 348 -60.32 -15.58 -18.47
N LEU A 349 -61.65 -15.42 -18.41
CA LEU A 349 -62.60 -16.48 -18.04
C LEU A 349 -62.90 -17.51 -19.15
N ASN A 350 -62.37 -17.31 -20.36
CA ASN A 350 -62.73 -18.13 -21.53
C ASN A 350 -61.85 -19.36 -21.79
N GLY A 351 -61.22 -19.94 -20.75
CA GLY A 351 -60.76 -21.34 -20.65
C GLY A 351 -59.79 -21.92 -21.70
N ALA A 352 -59.50 -21.22 -22.80
CA ALA A 352 -58.73 -21.74 -23.91
C ALA A 352 -58.12 -20.57 -24.71
N ALA A 353 -56.90 -20.15 -24.38
CA ALA A 353 -56.14 -19.36 -25.33
C ALA A 353 -54.63 -19.47 -25.08
N ALA A 354 -53.93 -20.21 -25.95
CA ALA A 354 -52.49 -20.45 -25.90
C ALA A 354 -51.61 -19.22 -26.26
N ASN A 355 -52.19 -18.03 -26.47
CA ASN A 355 -51.51 -16.85 -27.06
C ASN A 355 -51.55 -15.59 -26.17
N TRP A 356 -51.38 -15.73 -24.85
CA TRP A 356 -51.23 -14.56 -23.98
C TRP A 356 -49.96 -13.78 -24.32
N ALA A 357 -50.03 -12.44 -24.25
CA ALA A 357 -48.82 -11.63 -24.36
C ALA A 357 -47.97 -11.80 -23.10
N SER A 358 -46.66 -11.93 -23.27
CA SER A 358 -45.71 -11.92 -22.16
C SER A 358 -45.43 -10.47 -21.78
N THR A 359 -45.61 -10.14 -20.50
CA THR A 359 -45.38 -8.79 -19.99
C THR A 359 -44.42 -8.79 -18.81
N ALA A 360 -43.48 -7.84 -18.78
CA ALA A 360 -42.56 -7.68 -17.67
C ALA A 360 -42.16 -6.21 -17.47
N LEU A 361 -42.01 -5.80 -16.22
CA LEU A 361 -41.40 -4.52 -15.87
C LEU A 361 -39.91 -4.52 -16.24
N GLY A 362 -39.43 -3.40 -16.78
CA GLY A 362 -38.02 -3.24 -17.13
C GLY A 362 -37.11 -3.03 -15.92
N ALA A 363 -35.80 -2.97 -16.15
CA ALA A 363 -34.82 -2.72 -15.11
C ALA A 363 -35.02 -1.35 -14.46
N THR A 364 -34.99 -1.31 -13.13
CA THR A 364 -34.82 -0.06 -12.39
C THR A 364 -33.42 0.49 -12.65
N ASN A 365 -33.28 1.81 -12.65
CA ASN A 365 -31.98 2.46 -12.63
C ASN A 365 -31.47 2.71 -11.21
N ALA A 366 -32.23 2.32 -10.18
CA ALA A 366 -31.77 2.36 -8.79
C ALA A 366 -30.58 1.42 -8.60
N VAL A 367 -29.56 1.91 -7.90
CA VAL A 367 -28.33 1.14 -7.66
C VAL A 367 -28.49 0.35 -6.37
N ASP A 368 -28.25 -0.95 -6.45
CA ASP A 368 -27.96 -1.76 -5.27
C ASP A 368 -26.55 -1.43 -4.76
N PHE A 369 -26.46 -0.91 -3.54
CA PHE A 369 -25.18 -0.51 -2.94
C PHE A 369 -24.21 -1.68 -2.73
N HIS A 370 -24.68 -2.93 -2.73
CA HIS A 370 -23.79 -4.09 -2.70
C HIS A 370 -22.81 -4.11 -3.89
N LYS A 371 -23.15 -3.44 -5.01
CA LYS A 371 -22.26 -3.24 -6.17
C LYS A 371 -20.93 -2.56 -5.81
N PHE A 372 -20.91 -1.72 -4.77
CA PHE A 372 -19.70 -1.02 -4.34
C PHE A 372 -18.90 -1.80 -3.29
N LEU A 373 -19.48 -2.84 -2.69
CA LEU A 373 -18.82 -3.67 -1.68
C LEU A 373 -17.91 -4.69 -2.38
N THR A 374 -16.80 -4.22 -2.95
CA THR A 374 -15.82 -5.07 -3.68
C THR A 374 -14.56 -5.35 -2.86
N GLY A 375 -14.47 -4.85 -1.62
CA GLY A 375 -13.24 -4.88 -0.84
C GLY A 375 -12.18 -3.91 -1.34
N GLN A 376 -12.58 -2.82 -2.02
CA GLN A 376 -11.69 -1.79 -2.57
C GLN A 376 -12.12 -0.39 -2.11
N PHE A 377 -11.17 0.56 -2.13
CA PHE A 377 -11.50 1.97 -2.04
C PHE A 377 -12.07 2.50 -3.36
N TYR A 378 -12.80 3.60 -3.28
CA TYR A 378 -13.37 4.29 -4.43
C TYR A 378 -13.01 5.77 -4.44
N LYS A 379 -12.94 6.32 -5.64
CA LYS A 379 -12.86 7.76 -5.92
C LYS A 379 -14.22 8.24 -6.42
N VAL A 380 -14.63 9.42 -5.97
CA VAL A 380 -15.89 10.07 -6.38
C VAL A 380 -15.56 11.37 -7.09
N SER A 381 -15.82 11.45 -8.39
CA SER A 381 -15.58 12.66 -9.20
C SER A 381 -16.89 13.35 -9.54
N PHE A 382 -16.89 14.68 -9.54
CA PHE A 382 -18.04 15.46 -9.96
C PHE A 382 -18.21 15.37 -11.49
N VAL A 383 -19.46 15.21 -11.96
CA VAL A 383 -19.78 15.15 -13.40
C VAL A 383 -20.71 16.28 -13.79
N LYS A 384 -21.81 16.46 -13.06
CA LYS A 384 -22.85 17.43 -13.42
C LYS A 384 -23.57 17.96 -12.18
N LYS A 385 -23.87 19.26 -12.19
CA LYS A 385 -24.67 19.93 -11.17
C LYS A 385 -26.13 19.45 -11.14
N ALA A 386 -26.79 19.63 -10.00
CA ALA A 386 -28.21 19.32 -9.86
C ALA A 386 -29.10 20.27 -10.68
N VAL A 387 -30.31 19.82 -11.01
CA VAL A 387 -31.34 20.68 -11.62
C VAL A 387 -31.77 21.74 -10.59
N GLY A 388 -31.64 23.01 -10.95
CA GLY A 388 -31.92 24.14 -10.04
C GLY A 388 -30.71 24.65 -9.24
N GLU A 389 -29.59 23.92 -9.21
CA GLU A 389 -28.33 24.42 -8.63
C GLU A 389 -27.73 25.52 -9.51
N THR A 390 -27.26 26.62 -8.90
CA THR A 390 -26.65 27.73 -9.64
C THR A 390 -25.24 27.38 -10.11
N GLU A 391 -24.79 27.96 -11.23
CA GLU A 391 -23.41 27.79 -11.72
C GLU A 391 -22.37 28.19 -10.67
N ALA A 392 -22.62 29.28 -9.93
CA ALA A 392 -21.71 29.76 -8.90
C ALA A 392 -21.53 28.76 -7.73
N ALA A 393 -22.61 28.06 -7.34
CA ALA A 393 -22.57 27.05 -6.29
C ALA A 393 -21.81 25.79 -6.74
N ALA A 394 -21.95 25.38 -8.01
CA ALA A 394 -21.28 24.20 -8.54
C ALA A 394 -19.86 24.46 -9.06
N ALA A 395 -19.47 25.72 -9.28
CA ALA A 395 -18.22 26.08 -9.98
C ALA A 395 -16.96 25.48 -9.35
N TYR A 396 -16.88 25.42 -8.01
CA TYR A 396 -15.71 24.88 -7.32
C TYR A 396 -15.59 23.35 -7.43
N LYS A 397 -16.69 22.65 -7.73
CA LYS A 397 -16.75 21.18 -7.88
C LYS A 397 -16.32 20.73 -9.28
N VAL A 398 -16.27 21.63 -10.26
CA VAL A 398 -15.90 21.31 -11.65
C VAL A 398 -14.48 20.77 -11.71
N ASN A 399 -14.27 19.63 -12.38
CA ASN A 399 -13.02 18.87 -12.36
C ASN A 399 -12.56 18.46 -10.95
N GLY A 400 -13.51 18.41 -10.01
CA GLY A 400 -13.29 18.05 -8.63
C GLY A 400 -13.37 16.55 -8.38
N ILE A 401 -12.63 16.14 -7.35
CA ILE A 401 -12.71 14.82 -6.72
C ILE A 401 -13.06 15.02 -5.25
N LEU A 402 -13.94 14.17 -4.72
CA LEU A 402 -14.31 14.19 -3.31
C LEU A 402 -13.09 13.85 -2.46
N GLY A 403 -12.71 14.77 -1.59
CA GLY A 403 -11.59 14.61 -0.67
C GLY A 403 -11.88 15.21 0.71
N LEU A 404 -10.84 15.30 1.53
CA LEU A 404 -10.88 16.05 2.77
C LEU A 404 -10.56 17.52 2.49
N ARG A 405 -11.39 18.41 3.02
CA ARG A 405 -11.24 19.87 2.93
C ARG A 405 -11.45 20.49 4.29
N PHE A 406 -10.67 21.52 4.64
CA PHE A 406 -10.95 22.33 5.82
C PHE A 406 -11.99 23.39 5.47
N ASN A 407 -13.14 23.36 6.14
CA ASN A 407 -14.06 24.50 6.18
C ASN A 407 -13.66 25.40 7.36
N THR A 408 -14.21 26.61 7.46
CA THR A 408 -13.83 27.63 8.47
C THR A 408 -13.83 27.17 9.94
N ALA A 409 -14.33 25.96 10.27
CA ALA A 409 -14.35 25.41 11.62
C ALA A 409 -13.78 23.98 11.75
N ALA A 410 -13.79 23.15 10.70
CA ALA A 410 -13.43 21.74 10.79
C ALA A 410 -13.09 21.10 9.42
N ASN A 411 -12.44 19.94 9.48
CA ASN A 411 -12.28 19.06 8.32
C ASN A 411 -13.63 18.42 7.94
N VAL A 412 -13.97 18.44 6.66
CA VAL A 412 -15.18 17.87 6.08
C VAL A 412 -14.90 17.12 4.78
N ALA A 413 -15.86 16.31 4.35
CA ALA A 413 -15.87 15.74 3.01
C ALA A 413 -16.45 16.74 1.99
N ASP A 414 -15.62 17.19 1.07
CA ASP A 414 -16.01 18.14 0.01
C ASP A 414 -15.14 17.95 -1.24
N PHE A 415 -15.54 18.55 -2.36
CA PHE A 415 -14.76 18.48 -3.60
C PHE A 415 -13.51 19.35 -3.53
N VAL A 416 -12.37 18.75 -3.85
CA VAL A 416 -11.08 19.41 -4.09
C VAL A 416 -10.72 19.26 -5.57
N LYS A 417 -9.92 20.17 -6.13
CA LYS A 417 -9.52 20.06 -7.54
C LYS A 417 -8.66 18.81 -7.74
N ALA A 418 -9.01 17.99 -8.73
CA ALA A 418 -8.24 16.77 -9.03
C ALA A 418 -6.79 17.06 -9.44
N ALA A 419 -6.51 18.27 -9.95
CA ALA A 419 -5.17 18.71 -10.34
C ALA A 419 -4.25 19.06 -9.15
N ASP A 420 -4.79 19.22 -7.94
CA ASP A 420 -4.04 19.64 -6.75
C ASP A 420 -3.61 18.43 -5.87
N VAL A 421 -4.07 17.23 -6.24
CA VAL A 421 -3.82 15.98 -5.52
C VAL A 421 -3.13 14.96 -6.42
N VAL A 422 -2.32 14.08 -5.83
CA VAL A 422 -1.71 12.95 -6.55
C VAL A 422 -2.70 11.78 -6.67
N ALA A 423 -2.46 10.87 -7.62
CA ALA A 423 -3.37 9.75 -7.86
C ALA A 423 -3.46 8.82 -6.63
N GLU A 424 -2.39 8.70 -5.86
CA GLU A 424 -2.31 7.92 -4.63
C GLU A 424 -2.74 8.69 -3.37
N ASP A 425 -3.34 9.89 -3.44
CA ASP A 425 -3.69 10.65 -2.23
C ASP A 425 -4.82 9.98 -1.42
N PRO A 426 -4.56 9.50 -0.18
CA PRO A 426 -5.54 8.78 0.62
C PRO A 426 -6.70 9.66 1.08
N SER A 427 -6.52 11.00 1.10
CA SER A 427 -7.61 11.93 1.41
C SER A 427 -8.74 11.90 0.36
N THR A 428 -8.50 11.30 -0.82
CA THR A 428 -9.50 11.13 -1.89
C THR A 428 -10.02 9.69 -2.05
N MET A 429 -9.63 8.80 -1.14
CA MET A 429 -9.98 7.37 -1.18
C MET A 429 -11.03 7.05 -0.13
N TRP A 430 -12.13 6.44 -0.57
CA TRP A 430 -13.30 6.21 0.27
C TRP A 430 -13.66 4.72 0.32
N ALA A 431 -13.73 4.14 1.51
CA ALA A 431 -14.17 2.78 1.76
C ALA A 431 -15.71 2.73 1.84
N PRO A 432 -16.39 2.00 0.94
CA PRO A 432 -17.85 1.87 0.98
C PRO A 432 -18.31 0.81 1.99
N SER A 433 -19.43 1.09 2.64
CA SER A 433 -20.16 0.17 3.53
C SER A 433 -21.66 0.48 3.48
N ILE A 434 -22.50 -0.44 3.98
CA ILE A 434 -23.96 -0.24 4.06
C ILE A 434 -24.36 -0.21 5.52
N VAL A 435 -24.94 0.91 5.99
CA VAL A 435 -25.41 1.09 7.36
C VAL A 435 -26.81 1.67 7.32
N GLY A 436 -27.79 0.97 7.92
CA GLY A 436 -29.18 1.43 7.93
C GLY A 436 -29.81 1.57 6.54
N GLY A 437 -29.31 0.83 5.54
CA GLY A 437 -29.75 0.93 4.14
C GLY A 437 -29.08 2.05 3.33
N GLU A 438 -28.20 2.85 3.94
CA GLU A 438 -27.45 3.92 3.28
C GLU A 438 -26.05 3.47 2.86
N LEU A 439 -25.55 3.99 1.74
CA LEU A 439 -24.15 3.88 1.37
C LEU A 439 -23.33 4.86 2.22
N VAL A 440 -22.47 4.33 3.08
CA VAL A 440 -21.54 5.11 3.91
C VAL A 440 -20.14 4.99 3.33
N LEU A 441 -19.58 6.14 2.95
CA LEU A 441 -18.22 6.29 2.46
C LEU A 441 -17.32 6.81 3.59
N THR A 442 -16.34 6.02 4.00
CA THR A 442 -15.37 6.38 5.05
C THR A 442 -14.02 6.70 4.44
N ASN A 443 -13.43 7.84 4.78
CA ASN A 443 -12.15 8.26 4.22
C ASN A 443 -10.99 7.40 4.74
N ARG A 444 -10.00 7.13 3.89
CA ARG A 444 -8.85 6.29 4.24
C ARG A 444 -7.88 6.93 5.25
N GLU A 445 -7.76 8.25 5.24
CA GLU A 445 -6.85 9.02 6.09
C GLU A 445 -7.51 9.50 7.39
N ASN A 446 -8.84 9.62 7.39
CA ASN A 446 -9.65 10.00 8.54
C ASN A 446 -10.96 9.19 8.60
N THR A 447 -11.01 8.20 9.48
CA THR A 447 -12.14 7.27 9.60
C THR A 447 -13.22 7.75 10.56
N THR A 448 -13.11 8.98 11.09
CA THR A 448 -14.08 9.53 12.04
C THR A 448 -15.44 9.78 11.37
N ALA A 449 -16.52 9.65 12.15
CA ALA A 449 -17.89 9.88 11.65
C ALA A 449 -18.13 11.33 11.16
N ALA A 450 -17.31 12.30 11.58
CA ALA A 450 -17.45 13.70 11.22
C ALA A 450 -17.17 13.99 9.73
N VAL A 451 -16.38 13.14 9.07
CA VAL A 451 -16.01 13.28 7.66
C VAL A 451 -16.65 12.21 6.76
N GLN A 452 -17.50 11.33 7.31
CA GLN A 452 -18.16 10.30 6.50
C GLN A 452 -19.23 10.91 5.59
N VAL A 453 -19.34 10.35 4.38
CA VAL A 453 -20.42 10.70 3.45
C VAL A 453 -21.48 9.61 3.45
N LYS A 454 -22.75 10.01 3.56
CA LYS A 454 -23.89 9.08 3.62
C LYS A 454 -24.89 9.36 2.52
N ILE A 455 -25.17 8.36 1.69
CA ILE A 455 -26.03 8.47 0.51
C ILE A 455 -27.17 7.47 0.66
N ALA A 456 -28.41 7.96 0.69
CA ALA A 456 -29.58 7.10 0.90
C ALA A 456 -30.02 6.40 -0.39
N SER A 457 -29.72 6.98 -1.57
CA SER A 457 -30.02 6.36 -2.87
C SER A 457 -29.12 6.89 -3.99
N LEU A 458 -28.81 6.03 -4.95
CA LEU A 458 -28.13 6.37 -6.20
C LEU A 458 -28.92 5.81 -7.39
N ARG A 459 -28.86 6.50 -8.53
CA ARG A 459 -29.40 6.00 -9.80
C ARG A 459 -28.35 6.02 -10.89
N GLU A 460 -28.13 4.90 -11.59
CA GLU A 460 -27.19 4.84 -12.69
C GLU A 460 -27.80 5.49 -13.95
N VAL A 461 -27.23 6.60 -14.40
CA VAL A 461 -27.72 7.36 -15.57
C VAL A 461 -26.93 7.02 -16.84
N SER A 462 -25.68 6.59 -16.67
CA SER A 462 -24.84 5.98 -17.70
C SER A 462 -23.76 5.13 -17.03
N ALA A 463 -23.03 4.32 -17.77
CA ALA A 463 -22.05 3.38 -17.19
C ALA A 463 -21.07 4.08 -16.22
N GLY A 464 -21.19 3.76 -14.92
CA GLY A 464 -20.34 4.30 -13.86
C GLY A 464 -20.63 5.75 -13.44
N VAL A 465 -21.68 6.38 -14.00
CA VAL A 465 -22.15 7.71 -13.60
C VAL A 465 -23.50 7.59 -12.91
N TYR A 466 -23.58 8.19 -11.73
CA TYR A 466 -24.70 8.05 -10.82
C TYR A 466 -25.31 9.42 -10.49
N GLU A 467 -26.62 9.53 -10.57
CA GLU A 467 -27.38 10.64 -10.01
C GLU A 467 -27.59 10.39 -8.51
N VAL A 468 -27.25 11.38 -7.70
CA VAL A 468 -27.36 11.36 -6.25
C VAL A 468 -28.82 11.55 -5.87
N GLY A 469 -29.39 10.60 -5.13
CA GLY A 469 -30.73 10.72 -4.56
C GLY A 469 -30.71 11.52 -3.26
N ALA A 470 -31.52 11.09 -2.28
CA ALA A 470 -31.48 11.73 -0.95
C ALA A 470 -30.10 11.56 -0.28
N VAL A 471 -29.60 12.66 0.28
CA VAL A 471 -28.39 12.72 1.10
C VAL A 471 -28.76 13.13 2.52
N THR A 472 -28.03 12.64 3.53
CA THR A 472 -28.25 13.06 4.92
C THR A 472 -27.43 14.30 5.28
N ALA A 473 -27.86 15.01 6.31
CA ALA A 473 -27.45 16.38 6.64
C ALA A 473 -25.97 16.60 7.00
N THR A 474 -25.14 15.54 7.05
CA THR A 474 -23.71 15.64 7.38
C THR A 474 -22.81 15.83 6.15
N ASN A 475 -23.33 15.67 4.93
CA ASN A 475 -22.55 15.83 3.70
C ASN A 475 -22.38 17.31 3.34
N SER A 476 -21.14 17.82 3.28
CA SER A 476 -20.89 19.22 2.92
C SER A 476 -20.79 19.45 1.40
N GLY A 477 -20.24 18.49 0.64
CA GLY A 477 -19.97 18.66 -0.80
C GLY A 477 -20.96 18.03 -1.78
N LEU A 478 -21.85 17.15 -1.34
CA LEU A 478 -22.76 16.37 -2.19
C LEU A 478 -24.22 16.70 -1.89
N ILE A 479 -24.99 16.99 -2.94
CA ILE A 479 -26.42 17.29 -2.84
C ILE A 479 -27.26 16.39 -3.76
N ALA A 480 -28.55 16.29 -3.46
CA ALA A 480 -29.50 15.54 -4.27
C ALA A 480 -29.61 16.13 -5.70
N GLY A 481 -29.63 15.26 -6.70
CA GLY A 481 -29.75 15.58 -8.12
C GLY A 481 -28.41 15.79 -8.85
N GLU A 482 -27.28 15.85 -8.16
CA GLU A 482 -25.95 15.90 -8.80
C GLU A 482 -25.62 14.58 -9.49
N GLN A 483 -24.81 14.64 -10.55
CA GLN A 483 -24.22 13.45 -11.16
C GLN A 483 -22.76 13.34 -10.76
N ILE A 484 -22.39 12.15 -10.30
CA ILE A 484 -21.05 11.78 -9.86
C ILE A 484 -20.56 10.53 -10.57
N LYS A 485 -19.25 10.38 -10.69
CA LYS A 485 -18.60 9.17 -11.17
C LYS A 485 -17.93 8.47 -10.00
N ILE A 486 -18.29 7.21 -9.75
CA ILE A 486 -17.70 6.40 -8.68
C ILE A 486 -16.80 5.35 -9.35
N THR A 487 -15.49 5.42 -9.08
CA THR A 487 -14.49 4.58 -9.76
C THR A 487 -13.65 3.82 -8.73
N PRO A 488 -13.46 2.49 -8.86
CA PRO A 488 -12.63 1.74 -7.93
C PRO A 488 -11.16 2.17 -8.03
N VAL A 489 -10.48 2.18 -6.89
CA VAL A 489 -9.03 2.36 -6.82
C VAL A 489 -8.38 1.02 -7.16
N ALA A 490 -7.61 0.98 -8.25
CA ALA A 490 -7.05 -0.26 -8.80
C ALA A 490 -6.13 -1.00 -7.82
N SER A 491 -5.30 -0.27 -7.07
CA SER A 491 -4.38 -0.81 -6.08
C SER A 491 -4.05 0.24 -5.03
N VAL A 492 -3.76 -0.20 -3.81
CA VAL A 492 -3.26 0.64 -2.73
C VAL A 492 -1.94 0.10 -2.19
N SER A 493 -1.10 1.00 -1.69
CA SER A 493 0.09 0.68 -0.91
C SER A 493 -0.07 1.20 0.52
N LYS A 494 0.76 0.67 1.44
CA LYS A 494 0.70 1.07 2.86
C LYS A 494 1.09 2.53 3.09
N THR A 495 1.71 3.21 2.14
CA THR A 495 2.25 4.57 2.32
C THR A 495 1.76 5.52 1.23
N ASP A 496 0.60 5.21 0.64
CA ASP A 496 -0.02 6.02 -0.40
C ASP A 496 -0.16 7.50 0.04
N GLY A 497 0.18 8.39 -0.88
CA GLY A 497 0.13 9.84 -0.65
C GLY A 497 1.21 10.40 0.28
N TYR A 498 2.11 9.58 0.80
CA TYR A 498 3.19 10.00 1.70
C TYR A 498 4.56 9.59 1.16
N GLN A 499 5.56 10.46 1.35
CA GLN A 499 6.93 10.17 0.94
C GLN A 499 7.61 9.27 1.98
N VAL A 500 8.28 8.24 1.46
CA VAL A 500 9.05 7.28 2.25
C VAL A 500 10.50 7.34 1.81
N TYR A 501 11.38 7.75 2.71
CA TYR A 501 12.81 7.60 2.53
C TYR A 501 13.31 6.41 3.34
N ALA A 502 14.27 5.68 2.77
CA ALA A 502 15.03 4.71 3.55
C ALA A 502 15.91 5.46 4.55
N ASP A 503 15.98 4.96 5.79
CA ASP A 503 16.76 5.58 6.88
C ASP A 503 18.21 5.87 6.47
N ASN A 504 18.86 4.92 5.79
CA ASN A 504 20.22 5.10 5.29
C ASN A 504 20.32 6.17 4.21
N ALA A 505 19.31 6.35 3.35
CA ALA A 505 19.34 7.38 2.31
C ALA A 505 19.32 8.78 2.93
N LEU A 506 18.60 8.93 4.04
CA LEU A 506 18.51 10.18 4.80
C LEU A 506 19.81 10.52 5.53
N ILE A 507 20.45 9.53 6.17
CA ILE A 507 21.75 9.70 6.82
C ILE A 507 22.81 10.14 5.80
N ASN A 508 22.75 9.55 4.61
CA ASN A 508 23.78 9.69 3.59
C ASN A 508 23.71 11.00 2.78
N SER A 509 22.65 11.80 2.95
CA SER A 509 22.36 12.96 2.12
C SER A 509 22.04 14.17 2.98
N ALA A 510 22.49 15.34 2.55
CA ALA A 510 21.92 16.59 3.04
C ALA A 510 20.80 17.05 2.09
N PHE A 511 19.95 17.94 2.56
CA PHE A 511 18.79 18.40 1.81
C PHE A 511 18.69 19.92 1.83
N TYR A 512 18.26 20.49 0.71
CA TYR A 512 17.63 21.79 0.69
C TYR A 512 16.13 21.60 0.92
N LEU A 513 15.59 22.35 1.88
CA LEU A 513 14.16 22.43 2.17
C LEU A 513 13.66 23.78 1.71
N GLY A 514 12.45 23.86 1.16
CA GLY A 514 11.93 25.14 0.68
C GLY A 514 10.50 25.06 0.18
N GLN A 515 10.00 26.19 -0.29
CA GLN A 515 8.77 26.27 -1.07
C GLN A 515 9.11 26.14 -2.56
N SER A 516 8.34 25.32 -3.27
CA SER A 516 8.31 25.33 -4.73
C SER A 516 7.60 26.60 -5.22
N ARG A 517 8.30 27.44 -5.98
CA ARG A 517 7.67 28.54 -6.72
C ARG A 517 7.80 28.25 -8.21
N ARG A 518 6.67 27.89 -8.82
CA ARG A 518 6.58 27.68 -10.25
C ARG A 518 6.14 28.97 -10.91
N ASN A 519 7.05 29.60 -11.65
CA ASN A 519 6.78 30.79 -12.44
C ASN A 519 6.85 30.48 -13.94
N ALA A 520 6.31 31.37 -14.78
CA ALA A 520 6.38 31.22 -16.24
C ALA A 520 7.82 31.19 -16.78
N ASP A 521 8.77 31.75 -16.03
CA ASP A 521 10.19 31.88 -16.39
C ASP A 521 11.08 30.75 -15.85
N GLY A 522 10.49 29.73 -15.21
CA GLY A 522 11.19 28.61 -14.57
C GLY A 522 10.94 28.52 -13.06
N ASP A 523 11.25 27.37 -12.48
CA ASP A 523 11.09 27.11 -11.05
C ASP A 523 12.22 27.82 -10.28
N VAL A 524 11.86 28.74 -9.37
CA VAL A 524 12.81 29.45 -8.48
C VAL A 524 12.41 29.16 -7.04
N PRO A 525 12.85 28.03 -6.45
CA PRO A 525 12.48 27.67 -5.09
C PRO A 525 12.87 28.75 -4.08
N ALA A 526 12.05 28.90 -3.04
CA ALA A 526 12.38 29.72 -1.88
C ALA A 526 12.84 28.80 -0.76
N TYR A 527 14.16 28.61 -0.65
CA TYR A 527 14.81 27.72 0.29
C TYR A 527 14.81 28.28 1.71
N TRP A 528 14.78 27.38 2.69
CA TRP A 528 14.92 27.68 4.10
C TRP A 528 16.34 28.17 4.40
N ALA A 529 16.44 29.34 5.01
CA ALA A 529 17.71 29.94 5.42
C ALA A 529 17.61 30.45 6.86
N GLU A 530 18.43 29.89 7.74
CA GLU A 530 18.54 30.35 9.13
C GLU A 530 19.17 31.74 9.20
N ASN A 531 18.60 32.60 10.03
CA ASN A 531 19.23 33.82 10.48
C ASN A 531 20.03 33.55 11.77
N HIS A 532 21.36 33.44 11.66
CA HIS A 532 22.26 33.13 12.78
C HIS A 532 22.15 34.06 14.00
N GLY A 533 21.57 35.27 13.86
CA GLY A 533 21.36 36.18 15.00
C GLY A 533 20.06 35.93 15.78
N THR A 534 19.01 35.43 15.12
CA THR A 534 17.67 35.27 15.72
C THR A 534 17.18 33.82 15.74
N HIS A 535 17.96 32.88 15.21
CA HIS A 535 17.58 31.49 14.93
C HIS A 535 16.32 31.32 14.05
N GLN A 536 15.78 32.42 13.51
CA GLN A 536 14.61 32.40 12.65
C GLN A 536 14.95 31.68 11.34
N ILE A 537 14.08 30.78 10.91
CA ILE A 537 14.15 30.23 9.56
C ILE A 537 13.40 31.19 8.63
N GLY A 538 14.14 31.84 7.73
CA GLY A 538 13.61 32.67 6.66
C GLY A 538 13.62 31.92 5.31
N ALA A 539 13.35 32.66 4.25
CA ALA A 539 13.33 32.20 2.87
C ALA A 539 14.39 32.95 2.04
N THR A 540 15.13 32.23 1.21
CA THR A 540 16.07 32.77 0.23
C THR A 540 15.87 32.10 -1.13
N VAL A 541 16.09 32.84 -2.21
CA VAL A 541 16.14 32.28 -3.58
C VAL A 541 17.58 32.01 -4.02
N ASN A 542 18.57 32.47 -3.24
CA ASN A 542 19.98 32.16 -3.47
C ASN A 542 20.30 30.84 -2.79
N GLN A 543 20.54 29.80 -3.59
CA GLN A 543 20.85 28.46 -3.09
C GLN A 543 22.15 28.42 -2.26
N GLU A 544 23.12 29.29 -2.53
CA GLU A 544 24.36 29.38 -1.75
C GLU A 544 24.14 29.92 -0.32
N GLU A 545 23.06 30.70 -0.13
CA GLU A 545 22.65 31.20 1.18
C GLU A 545 21.66 30.26 1.89
N ALA A 546 21.25 29.16 1.25
CA ALA A 546 20.30 28.23 1.81
C ALA A 546 20.96 27.35 2.89
N THR A 547 20.23 27.13 3.99
CA THR A 547 20.68 26.20 5.02
C THR A 547 20.61 24.78 4.50
N GLN A 548 21.66 24.00 4.74
CA GLN A 548 21.67 22.56 4.49
C GLN A 548 21.05 21.83 5.69
N TRP A 549 20.16 20.88 5.43
CA TRP A 549 19.40 20.17 6.45
C TRP A 549 19.74 18.68 6.47
N ASN A 550 19.87 18.12 7.67
CA ASN A 550 19.74 16.69 7.89
C ASN A 550 18.25 16.38 8.08
N VAL A 551 17.74 15.43 7.31
CA VAL A 551 16.38 14.90 7.48
C VAL A 551 16.50 13.56 8.20
N GLN A 552 15.71 13.29 9.23
CA GLN A 552 15.83 12.06 10.02
C GLN A 552 14.45 11.48 10.33
N LEU A 553 14.36 10.15 10.44
CA LEU A 553 13.16 9.46 10.90
C LEU A 553 13.14 9.34 12.42
N VAL A 554 11.98 9.58 13.02
CA VAL A 554 11.79 9.39 14.47
C VAL A 554 11.64 7.90 14.79
N LYS A 555 12.45 7.42 15.74
CA LYS A 555 12.40 6.04 16.25
C LYS A 555 11.54 5.95 17.51
N LYS A 556 11.04 4.75 17.83
CA LYS A 556 10.22 4.52 19.03
C LYS A 556 10.99 4.87 20.31
N ASP A 557 10.28 5.40 21.29
CA ASP A 557 10.87 5.80 22.57
C ASP A 557 11.13 4.60 23.50
N ALA A 558 10.35 3.52 23.34
CA ALA A 558 10.49 2.30 24.11
C ALA A 558 11.86 1.65 23.85
N ALA A 559 12.64 1.43 24.92
CA ALA A 559 14.02 0.94 24.86
C ALA A 559 14.17 -0.33 24.00
N ASP A 560 13.27 -1.31 24.16
CA ASP A 560 13.30 -2.58 23.43
C ASP A 560 13.05 -2.44 21.92
N TYR A 561 12.47 -1.31 21.49
CA TYR A 561 12.05 -1.08 20.11
C TYR A 561 12.65 0.19 19.50
N ASN A 562 13.63 0.82 20.14
CA ASN A 562 14.20 2.11 19.76
C ASN A 562 14.97 2.12 18.42
N LYS A 563 15.13 0.96 17.78
CA LYS A 563 15.66 0.81 16.41
C LYS A 563 14.57 0.86 15.34
N GLN A 564 13.30 0.76 15.73
CA GLN A 564 12.16 0.76 14.81
C GLN A 564 11.61 2.18 14.63
N ILE A 565 11.10 2.48 13.43
CA ILE A 565 10.46 3.75 13.12
C ILE A 565 9.10 3.83 13.85
N ASP A 566 8.78 4.99 14.41
CA ASP A 566 7.54 5.23 15.16
C ASP A 566 6.42 5.77 14.25
N SER A 567 6.04 4.99 13.25
CA SER A 567 5.01 5.38 12.25
C SER A 567 3.64 5.61 12.88
N VAL A 568 2.85 6.55 12.36
CA VAL A 568 1.43 6.69 12.68
C VAL A 568 0.61 5.80 11.73
N LEU A 569 -0.31 5.01 12.27
CA LEU A 569 -1.11 4.05 11.51
C LEU A 569 -2.60 4.41 11.53
N VAL A 570 -3.28 4.34 10.39
CA VAL A 570 -4.75 4.44 10.30
C VAL A 570 -5.27 3.15 9.67
N ILE A 571 -6.30 2.55 10.28
CA ILE A 571 -6.95 1.34 9.76
C ILE A 571 -8.30 1.70 9.15
N SER A 572 -8.52 1.27 7.91
CA SER A 572 -9.79 1.34 7.21
C SER A 572 -10.37 -0.05 7.00
N ASN A 573 -11.66 -0.22 7.23
CA ASN A 573 -12.34 -1.50 7.00
C ASN A 573 -12.93 -1.55 5.58
N LEU A 574 -12.46 -2.48 4.76
CA LEU A 574 -12.95 -2.71 3.41
C LEU A 574 -13.96 -3.86 3.42
N VAL A 575 -15.17 -3.60 2.94
CA VAL A 575 -16.26 -4.59 2.91
C VAL A 575 -16.39 -5.16 1.49
N SER A 576 -16.41 -6.49 1.38
CA SER A 576 -16.72 -7.22 0.15
C SER A 576 -18.02 -8.01 0.28
N TYR A 577 -18.88 -8.02 -0.73
CA TYR A 577 -20.12 -8.78 -0.77
C TYR A 577 -20.07 -9.89 -1.83
N ASN A 578 -20.50 -11.09 -1.44
CA ASN A 578 -20.67 -12.22 -2.36
C ASN A 578 -22.15 -12.40 -2.70
N ALA A 579 -22.53 -12.05 -3.93
CA ALA A 579 -23.91 -12.15 -4.39
C ALA A 579 -24.46 -13.59 -4.48
N THR A 580 -23.60 -14.60 -4.59
CA THR A 580 -24.00 -16.01 -4.65
C THR A 580 -24.38 -16.54 -3.27
N THR A 581 -23.66 -16.12 -2.22
CA THR A 581 -23.89 -16.61 -0.85
C THR A 581 -24.66 -15.62 0.03
N GLY A 582 -24.77 -14.36 -0.38
CA GLY A 582 -25.35 -13.28 0.42
C GLY A 582 -24.47 -12.81 1.59
N VAL A 583 -23.21 -13.25 1.66
CA VAL A 583 -22.31 -12.96 2.79
C VAL A 583 -21.46 -11.71 2.53
N THR A 584 -21.29 -10.88 3.55
CA THR A 584 -20.32 -9.78 3.58
C THR A 584 -19.08 -10.17 4.40
N THR A 585 -17.90 -9.79 3.89
CA THR A 585 -16.61 -9.99 4.57
C THR A 585 -15.95 -8.64 4.76
N THR A 586 -15.36 -8.41 5.94
CA THR A 586 -14.63 -7.18 6.25
C THR A 586 -13.14 -7.49 6.36
N THR A 587 -12.31 -6.72 5.64
CA THR A 587 -10.85 -6.84 5.65
C THR A 587 -10.23 -5.50 6.03
N PRO A 588 -9.29 -5.45 7.00
CA PRO A 588 -8.61 -4.20 7.35
C PRO A 588 -7.52 -3.85 6.32
N ASP A 589 -7.49 -2.58 5.90
CA ASP A 589 -6.37 -1.92 5.21
C ASP A 589 -5.62 -1.02 6.20
N THR A 590 -4.31 -0.88 6.04
CA THR A 590 -3.46 -0.04 6.91
C THR A 590 -2.72 1.01 6.10
N LEU A 591 -2.97 2.28 6.40
CA LEU A 591 -2.16 3.42 5.98
C LEU A 591 -1.11 3.72 7.06
N ALA A 592 0.14 3.86 6.66
CA ALA A 592 1.28 4.14 7.51
C ALA A 592 1.96 5.44 7.08
N VAL A 593 2.15 6.35 8.03
CA VAL A 593 2.77 7.66 7.84
C VAL A 593 4.07 7.71 8.65
N LEU A 594 5.18 8.03 7.99
CA LEU A 594 6.50 8.10 8.64
C LEU A 594 6.74 9.49 9.25
N PRO A 595 7.29 9.54 10.48
CA PRO A 595 7.63 10.79 11.16
C PRO A 595 9.04 11.28 10.79
N TYR A 596 9.14 12.48 10.25
CA TYR A 596 10.39 13.15 9.90
C TYR A 596 10.68 14.33 10.83
N VAL A 597 11.96 14.57 11.11
CA VAL A 597 12.46 15.79 11.76
C VAL A 597 13.55 16.41 10.91
N PHE A 598 13.70 17.72 11.02
CA PHE A 598 14.72 18.49 10.29
C PHE A 598 15.70 19.08 11.29
N GLN A 599 16.99 18.95 10.99
CA GLN A 599 18.08 19.46 11.80
C GLN A 599 19.03 20.27 10.92
N ASN A 600 19.36 21.47 11.34
CA ASN A 600 20.32 22.32 10.64
C ASN A 600 21.71 21.65 10.69
N ARG A 601 22.32 21.43 9.53
CA ARG A 601 23.59 20.70 9.43
C ARG A 601 24.77 21.49 10.01
N GLY A 602 24.74 22.81 9.90
CA GLY A 602 25.84 23.68 10.32
C GLY A 602 25.98 23.80 11.85
N ASN A 603 24.87 23.92 12.57
CA ASN A 603 24.86 24.15 14.02
C ASN A 603 24.18 23.05 14.86
N ARG A 604 23.64 22.02 14.19
CA ARG A 604 22.97 20.83 14.74
C ARG A 604 21.65 21.12 15.47
N GLU A 605 21.06 22.29 15.29
CA GLU A 605 19.82 22.67 15.96
C GLU A 605 18.60 22.09 15.22
N TYR A 606 17.68 21.49 15.98
CA TYR A 606 16.45 20.93 15.41
C TYR A 606 15.41 22.02 15.12
N VAL A 607 14.53 21.77 14.15
CA VAL A 607 13.43 22.71 13.85
C VAL A 607 12.32 22.60 14.90
N ILE A 608 11.88 23.75 15.41
CA ILE A 608 10.68 23.88 16.24
C ILE A 608 9.82 25.05 15.77
N LEU A 609 8.53 25.04 16.10
CA LEU A 609 7.68 26.22 15.97
C LEU A 609 7.87 27.06 17.23
N ASN A 610 8.32 28.30 17.08
CA ASN A 610 8.33 29.26 18.18
C ASN A 610 6.90 29.54 18.61
N ASN A 611 6.64 29.58 19.92
CA ASN A 611 5.31 29.84 20.49
C ASN A 611 5.29 31.11 21.36
N GLU A 612 6.36 31.90 21.31
CA GLU A 612 6.38 33.22 21.94
C GLU A 612 5.31 34.13 21.33
N THR A 613 4.74 35.00 22.17
CA THR A 613 3.65 35.89 21.76
C THR A 613 4.07 36.75 20.55
N ASN A 614 3.30 36.67 19.47
CA ASN A 614 3.53 37.34 18.18
C ASN A 614 4.77 36.87 17.39
N GLN A 615 5.30 35.68 17.68
CA GLN A 615 6.44 35.10 16.95
C GLN A 615 6.18 33.64 16.52
N GLU A 616 4.94 33.31 16.16
CA GLU A 616 4.56 31.93 15.82
C GLU A 616 5.07 31.51 14.42
N TYR A 617 6.38 31.27 14.32
CA TYR A 617 7.07 30.83 13.11
C TYR A 617 8.17 29.81 13.42
N TYR A 618 8.64 29.10 12.39
CA TYR A 618 9.68 28.08 12.56
C TYR A 618 11.07 28.68 12.83
N ILE A 619 11.78 28.09 13.80
CA ILE A 619 13.13 28.47 14.23
C ILE A 619 14.02 27.23 14.36
N CYS A 620 15.34 27.46 14.37
CA CYS A 620 16.32 26.50 14.88
C CYS A 620 16.33 26.55 16.41
N ASP A 621 16.06 25.42 17.05
CA ASP A 621 16.05 25.28 18.50
C ASP A 621 17.49 25.20 19.04
N LYS A 622 17.99 26.34 19.52
CA LYS A 622 19.32 26.47 20.13
C LYS A 622 19.54 25.53 21.32
N ASP A 623 18.48 25.14 22.01
CA ASP A 623 18.53 24.34 23.23
C ASP A 623 18.41 22.83 22.93
N ASN A 624 18.01 22.44 21.72
CA ASN A 624 17.92 21.05 21.28
C ASN A 624 18.83 20.73 20.09
N LYS A 625 19.97 20.09 20.39
CA LYS A 625 20.94 19.64 19.37
C LYS A 625 21.03 18.13 19.19
N ASN A 626 20.40 17.37 20.08
CA ASN A 626 20.66 15.93 20.21
C ASN A 626 19.39 15.08 20.32
N VAL A 627 18.21 15.66 20.60
CA VAL A 627 16.99 14.89 20.89
C VAL A 627 15.94 15.10 19.79
N ALA A 628 16.00 14.25 18.76
CA ALA A 628 15.09 14.30 17.60
C ALA A 628 13.60 14.34 18.00
N ARG A 629 13.18 13.56 19.00
CA ARG A 629 11.78 13.48 19.45
C ARG A 629 11.25 14.79 20.06
N ASN A 630 12.13 15.66 20.54
CA ASN A 630 11.75 16.97 21.08
C ASN A 630 11.58 18.03 19.98
N ALA A 631 11.97 17.72 18.73
CA ALA A 631 11.79 18.61 17.59
C ALA A 631 10.32 18.67 17.14
N LYS A 632 10.00 19.58 16.21
CA LYS A 632 8.76 19.46 15.45
C LYS A 632 8.87 18.28 14.49
N ILE A 633 7.88 17.41 14.55
CA ILE A 633 7.77 16.22 13.70
C ILE A 633 6.82 16.52 12.55
N PHE A 634 7.18 16.05 11.35
CA PHE A 634 6.45 16.26 10.12
C PHE A 634 6.17 14.95 9.39
N ALA A 635 5.07 14.92 8.63
CA ALA A 635 4.81 13.98 7.57
C ALA A 635 4.97 14.70 6.22
N LEU A 636 5.59 14.02 5.26
CA LEU A 636 5.79 14.52 3.90
C LEU A 636 4.63 14.05 3.01
N LYS A 637 3.53 14.79 2.98
CA LYS A 637 2.35 14.46 2.17
C LYS A 637 2.57 14.89 0.73
N LYS A 638 2.54 13.95 -0.22
CA LYS A 638 2.83 14.19 -1.64
C LYS A 638 1.81 15.12 -2.28
N ARG A 639 2.32 16.01 -3.13
CA ARG A 639 1.55 16.92 -3.99
C ARG A 639 2.10 16.88 -5.42
N PRO A 640 1.31 17.31 -6.42
CA PRO A 640 1.71 17.24 -7.83
C PRO A 640 3.05 17.90 -8.17
N GLY A 641 3.75 17.30 -9.14
CA GLY A 641 5.05 17.75 -9.65
C GLY A 641 6.18 17.71 -8.62
N ASN A 642 6.28 16.57 -7.92
CA ASN A 642 7.35 16.27 -6.95
C ASN A 642 7.46 17.28 -5.80
N THR A 643 6.31 17.76 -5.32
CA THR A 643 6.21 18.67 -4.17
C THR A 643 5.53 17.96 -3.01
N TYR A 644 5.57 18.59 -1.83
CA TYR A 644 5.02 18.04 -0.61
C TYR A 644 4.29 19.12 0.21
N ASN A 645 3.27 18.75 0.97
CA ASN A 645 2.95 19.51 2.17
C ASN A 645 3.76 18.94 3.33
N TYR A 646 4.41 19.82 4.11
CA TYR A 646 5.00 19.45 5.39
C TYR A 646 3.92 19.50 6.44
N VAL A 647 3.23 18.38 6.62
CA VAL A 647 2.13 18.25 7.59
C VAL A 647 2.74 18.03 8.95
N THR A 648 2.43 18.87 9.93
CA THR A 648 2.81 18.64 11.33
C THR A 648 2.25 17.29 11.79
N LEU A 649 3.00 16.55 12.61
CA LEU A 649 2.58 15.23 13.04
C LEU A 649 2.81 15.07 14.54
N ALA A 650 1.75 14.72 15.28
CA ALA A 650 1.89 14.32 16.67
C ALA A 650 2.19 12.81 16.76
N VAL A 651 3.34 12.45 17.34
CA VAL A 651 3.72 11.05 17.56
C VAL A 651 3.52 10.68 19.03
N THR A 652 2.26 10.44 19.39
CA THR A 652 1.82 10.00 20.73
C THR A 652 1.35 8.55 20.69
N ASN A 653 2.13 7.68 20.03
CA ASN A 653 1.76 6.30 19.82
C ASN A 653 1.77 5.52 21.13
N THR A 654 0.76 4.65 21.31
CA THR A 654 0.77 3.60 22.33
C THR A 654 1.19 2.28 21.70
N TYR A 655 1.76 1.39 22.51
CA TYR A 655 2.32 0.13 22.04
C TYR A 655 1.69 -1.07 22.73
N THR A 656 1.45 -2.14 21.97
CA THR A 656 1.13 -3.47 22.52
C THR A 656 2.08 -4.47 21.89
N ASP A 657 2.90 -5.14 22.71
CA ASP A 657 3.98 -6.04 22.26
C ASP A 657 4.89 -5.39 21.19
N GLY A 658 5.21 -4.12 21.37
CA GLY A 658 6.02 -3.32 20.45
C GLY A 658 5.33 -2.87 19.16
N LYS A 659 4.06 -3.24 18.92
CA LYS A 659 3.29 -2.78 17.76
C LYS A 659 2.58 -1.47 18.06
N VAL A 660 2.64 -0.52 17.12
CA VAL A 660 1.93 0.77 17.22
C VAL A 660 0.43 0.52 17.15
N GLN A 661 -0.31 1.13 18.06
CA GLN A 661 -1.78 1.16 18.00
C GLN A 661 -2.26 2.17 16.96
N PRO A 662 -3.22 1.80 16.10
CA PRO A 662 -3.73 2.69 15.07
C PRO A 662 -4.59 3.81 15.66
N VAL A 663 -4.58 4.97 14.99
CA VAL A 663 -5.43 6.12 15.27
C VAL A 663 -6.58 6.18 14.26
N THR A 664 -7.65 6.91 14.59
CA THR A 664 -8.80 7.10 13.69
C THR A 664 -8.56 8.18 12.64
N ALA A 665 -7.61 9.08 12.85
CA ALA A 665 -7.20 10.09 11.88
C ALA A 665 -5.73 10.42 12.08
N ILE A 666 -5.03 10.76 11.00
CA ILE A 666 -3.70 11.34 11.10
C ILE A 666 -3.82 12.67 11.85
N ASN A 667 -3.20 12.73 13.03
CA ASN A 667 -3.13 13.94 13.86
C ASN A 667 -2.09 14.90 13.28
N GLY A 668 -2.51 15.57 12.20
CA GLY A 668 -1.74 16.57 11.48
C GLY A 668 -2.63 17.71 11.07
N ASP A 669 -3.14 18.44 12.05
CA ASP A 669 -4.09 19.53 11.86
C ASP A 669 -3.50 20.68 11.04
N MET A 670 -2.18 20.87 11.11
CA MET A 670 -1.48 21.96 10.43
C MET A 670 -0.46 21.45 9.41
N LYS A 671 -0.22 22.23 8.36
CA LYS A 671 0.90 22.15 7.42
C LYS A 671 1.71 23.44 7.44
N VAL A 672 2.98 23.35 7.08
CA VAL A 672 3.84 24.53 6.92
C VAL A 672 3.43 25.31 5.66
N TYR A 673 3.42 26.64 5.75
CA TYR A 673 3.31 27.53 4.59
C TYR A 673 4.24 28.74 4.73
N LEU A 674 4.62 29.33 3.60
CA LEU A 674 5.39 30.58 3.59
C LEU A 674 4.48 31.80 3.69
N LYS A 675 4.68 32.62 4.71
CA LYS A 675 4.12 33.96 4.81
C LYS A 675 5.12 34.97 4.27
N ASN A 676 4.79 35.52 3.10
CA ASN A 676 5.63 36.51 2.44
C ASN A 676 5.67 37.82 3.24
N SER A 677 6.88 38.33 3.48
CA SER A 677 7.14 39.65 4.05
C SER A 677 8.31 40.31 3.33
N ALA A 678 8.50 41.61 3.52
CA ALA A 678 9.63 42.34 2.93
C ALA A 678 11.00 41.91 3.50
N ASN A 679 11.03 41.18 4.62
CA ASN A 679 12.25 40.78 5.31
C ASN A 679 12.32 39.24 5.43
N LYS A 680 12.85 38.59 4.38
CA LYS A 680 13.09 37.13 4.29
C LYS A 680 11.88 36.21 4.53
N GLY A 681 10.66 36.70 4.78
CA GLY A 681 9.48 35.86 5.04
C GLY A 681 9.57 35.04 6.34
N THR A 682 8.44 34.47 6.76
CA THR A 682 8.35 33.54 7.90
C THR A 682 7.63 32.27 7.47
N TRP A 683 8.01 31.14 8.07
CA TRP A 683 7.32 29.87 7.89
C TRP A 683 6.36 29.68 9.07
N GLU A 684 5.07 29.55 8.80
CA GLU A 684 4.02 29.43 9.83
C GLU A 684 3.15 28.20 9.54
N ASN A 685 2.15 27.97 10.40
CA ASN A 685 1.19 26.90 10.25
C ASN A 685 -0.11 27.38 9.61
N VAL A 686 -0.69 26.55 8.74
CA VAL A 686 -2.06 26.68 8.24
C VAL A 686 -2.72 25.30 8.26
N GLU A 687 -4.05 25.19 8.27
CA GLU A 687 -4.72 23.91 8.39
C GLU A 687 -4.40 22.98 7.20
N THR A 688 -4.15 21.70 7.45
CA THR A 688 -3.63 20.76 6.45
C THR A 688 -4.46 20.66 5.17
N TYR A 689 -5.78 20.71 5.31
CA TYR A 689 -6.73 20.61 4.19
C TYR A 689 -7.30 21.98 3.76
N SER A 690 -6.72 23.08 4.22
CA SER A 690 -7.07 24.42 3.75
C SER A 690 -6.55 24.66 2.33
N ASP A 691 -7.26 25.52 1.59
CA ASP A 691 -6.79 26.07 0.34
C ASP A 691 -5.75 27.16 0.64
N ASP A 692 -4.53 27.02 0.12
CA ASP A 692 -3.48 28.02 0.26
C ASP A 692 -2.55 28.01 -0.97
N ALA A 693 -1.86 29.12 -1.22
CA ALA A 693 -0.98 29.25 -2.39
C ALA A 693 0.48 28.90 -2.10
N ASN A 694 0.84 28.66 -0.84
CA ASN A 694 2.21 28.79 -0.36
C ASN A 694 2.74 27.58 0.42
N SER A 695 2.03 26.44 0.42
CA SER A 695 2.38 25.22 1.16
C SER A 695 2.98 24.10 0.31
N LEU A 696 3.21 24.33 -0.98
CA LEU A 696 3.89 23.38 -1.85
C LEU A 696 5.41 23.44 -1.59
N MET A 697 5.92 22.45 -0.89
CA MET A 697 7.31 22.37 -0.44
C MET A 697 8.16 21.43 -1.29
N VAL A 698 9.48 21.62 -1.23
CA VAL A 698 10.50 20.80 -1.89
C VAL A 698 11.48 20.22 -0.88
N VAL A 699 11.79 18.94 -1.04
CA VAL A 699 12.87 18.23 -0.32
C VAL A 699 13.88 17.82 -1.39
N GLU A 700 14.94 18.60 -1.57
CA GLU A 700 15.92 18.40 -2.64
C GLU A 700 17.22 17.83 -2.07
N PRO A 701 17.67 16.64 -2.48
CA PRO A 701 18.94 16.09 -2.02
C PRO A 701 20.12 16.91 -2.55
N ILE A 702 21.15 17.03 -1.72
CA ILE A 702 22.44 17.66 -2.01
C ILE A 702 23.44 16.54 -2.25
N ASP A 703 24.18 16.60 -3.36
CA ASP A 703 25.30 15.69 -3.64
C ASP A 703 26.54 16.04 -2.81
N ALA A 704 26.39 15.95 -1.49
CA ALA A 704 27.43 16.22 -0.50
C ALA A 704 27.57 14.99 0.41
N PRO A 705 28.36 13.97 0.00
CA PRO A 705 28.50 12.73 0.76
C PRO A 705 28.92 13.04 2.19
N GLU A 706 28.35 12.36 3.17
CA GLU A 706 28.71 12.56 4.57
C GLU A 706 30.06 11.92 4.93
N TYR A 707 30.52 10.94 4.15
CA TYR A 707 31.75 10.22 4.41
C TYR A 707 32.75 10.32 3.25
N ARG A 708 34.02 10.53 3.59
CA ARG A 708 35.13 10.49 2.65
C ARG A 708 35.38 9.07 2.20
N LYS A 709 35.30 8.86 0.88
CA LYS A 709 35.67 7.61 0.24
C LYS A 709 37.15 7.64 -0.10
N VAL A 710 37.89 6.62 0.31
CA VAL A 710 39.25 6.37 -0.18
C VAL A 710 39.18 6.08 -1.69
N VAL A 711 40.00 6.77 -2.47
CA VAL A 711 39.94 6.78 -3.94
C VAL A 711 40.31 5.43 -4.52
N ALA A 712 41.33 4.76 -3.96
CA ALA A 712 41.69 3.41 -4.39
C ALA A 712 40.55 2.43 -4.10
N ALA A 713 40.24 1.56 -5.07
CA ALA A 713 39.16 0.58 -4.92
C ALA A 713 39.44 -0.41 -3.77
N TRP A 714 40.71 -0.71 -3.51
CA TRP A 714 41.19 -1.57 -2.43
C TRP A 714 42.69 -1.35 -2.21
N GLY A 715 43.17 -1.56 -0.97
CA GLY A 715 44.58 -1.76 -0.65
C GLY A 715 45.47 -0.51 -0.69
N ASP A 716 44.90 0.67 -0.48
CA ASP A 716 45.70 1.90 -0.43
C ASP A 716 46.63 1.92 0.80
N THR A 717 47.75 2.62 0.67
CA THR A 717 48.57 3.00 1.82
C THR A 717 48.37 4.49 2.06
N VAL A 718 47.89 4.83 3.24
CA VAL A 718 47.56 6.21 3.62
C VAL A 718 48.48 6.71 4.72
N ARG A 719 48.62 8.02 4.80
CA ARG A 719 49.15 8.74 5.95
C ARG A 719 48.06 9.66 6.49
N ILE A 720 47.60 9.40 7.71
CA ILE A 720 46.57 10.20 8.37
C ILE A 720 47.24 11.14 9.37
N TYR A 721 46.80 12.40 9.41
CA TYR A 721 47.35 13.46 10.28
C TYR A 721 46.26 14.35 10.85
N ARG A 722 46.54 15.05 11.94
CA ARG A 722 45.64 16.08 12.48
C ARG A 722 45.55 17.25 11.50
N GLU A 723 44.34 17.70 11.19
CA GLU A 723 44.11 18.79 10.24
C GLU A 723 44.75 20.11 10.71
N GLU A 724 44.63 20.41 12.01
CA GLU A 724 45.22 21.61 12.61
C GLU A 724 46.77 21.61 12.53
N TYR A 725 47.38 20.42 12.62
CA TYR A 725 48.84 20.25 12.60
C TYR A 725 49.26 19.05 11.73
N PRO A 726 49.49 19.22 10.41
CA PRO A 726 49.80 18.12 9.49
C PRO A 726 51.11 17.36 9.77
N THR A 727 51.98 17.93 10.62
CA THR A 727 53.17 17.24 11.13
C THR A 727 52.84 16.18 12.18
N GLU A 728 51.66 16.23 12.79
CA GLU A 728 51.19 15.32 13.82
C GLU A 728 50.41 14.17 13.18
N VAL A 729 51.13 13.09 12.89
CA VAL A 729 50.64 11.93 12.14
C VAL A 729 50.17 10.80 13.06
N LEU A 730 49.25 9.97 12.59
CA LEU A 730 48.87 8.71 13.24
C LEU A 730 49.93 7.64 13.00
N PHE A 731 50.37 6.96 14.06
CA PHE A 731 51.30 5.84 13.98
C PHE A 731 51.15 4.89 15.19
N GLU A 732 51.65 3.66 15.05
CA GLU A 732 51.75 2.72 16.17
C GLU A 732 52.96 3.05 17.05
N LYS A 733 52.79 3.07 18.38
CA LYS A 733 53.88 3.33 19.34
C LYS A 733 53.83 2.36 20.52
N ALA A 734 54.97 1.77 20.88
CA ALA A 734 55.14 1.03 22.13
C ALA A 734 54.95 1.94 23.36
N ASP A 735 54.16 1.50 24.32
CA ASP A 735 53.90 2.20 25.57
C ASP A 735 54.60 1.48 26.72
N ALA A 736 55.77 1.98 27.10
CA ALA A 736 56.61 1.43 28.16
C ALA A 736 55.91 1.30 29.53
N LYS A 737 54.81 2.03 29.77
CA LYS A 737 54.01 1.92 31.00
C LYS A 737 52.97 0.82 30.95
N SER A 738 52.65 0.30 29.78
CA SER A 738 51.63 -0.71 29.55
C SER A 738 52.28 -2.07 29.30
N VAL A 739 52.74 -2.71 30.38
CA VAL A 739 53.32 -4.06 30.34
C VAL A 739 52.33 -5.08 30.87
N VAL A 740 52.02 -6.08 30.04
CA VAL A 740 51.15 -7.21 30.42
C VAL A 740 51.92 -8.49 30.14
N ASP A 741 52.02 -9.38 31.13
CA ASP A 741 52.76 -10.66 31.05
C ASP A 741 54.21 -10.50 30.55
N GLY A 742 54.89 -9.45 30.98
CA GLY A 742 56.28 -9.19 30.58
C GLY A 742 56.44 -8.72 29.12
N LYS A 743 55.35 -8.41 28.41
CA LYS A 743 55.37 -7.82 27.08
C LYS A 743 54.85 -6.37 27.12
N THR A 744 55.62 -5.46 26.53
CA THR A 744 55.20 -4.07 26.31
C THR A 744 54.14 -4.02 25.22
N LEU A 745 53.01 -3.34 25.48
CA LEU A 745 51.94 -3.16 24.51
C LEU A 745 52.19 -1.94 23.63
N SER A 746 51.68 -2.00 22.38
CA SER A 746 51.72 -0.89 21.43
C SER A 746 50.32 -0.36 21.14
N PHE A 747 50.17 0.96 21.03
CA PHE A 747 48.89 1.62 20.77
C PHE A 747 48.98 2.63 19.63
N LEU A 748 47.83 2.99 19.06
CA LEU A 748 47.73 4.09 18.10
C LEU A 748 47.98 5.42 18.80
N ASN A 749 48.83 6.25 18.21
CA ASN A 749 49.30 7.48 18.82
C ASN A 749 49.46 8.62 17.80
N VAL A 750 49.61 9.83 18.32
CA VAL A 750 49.99 11.05 17.61
C VAL A 750 51.02 11.79 18.47
N ASN A 751 52.10 12.28 17.87
CA ASN A 751 53.16 13.00 18.55
C ASN A 751 53.63 14.23 17.77
N ASN A 752 54.17 15.22 18.49
CA ASN A 752 54.64 16.51 17.98
C ASN A 752 55.99 16.43 17.23
N SER A 753 56.70 15.30 17.32
CA SER A 753 57.97 15.07 16.63
C SER A 753 57.98 13.71 15.91
N VAL A 754 58.12 13.77 14.59
CA VAL A 754 58.06 12.64 13.65
C VAL A 754 59.40 11.97 13.38
N THR A 755 60.45 12.31 14.13
CA THR A 755 61.79 11.78 13.82
C THR A 755 61.84 10.29 14.16
N GLY A 756 61.76 9.44 13.13
CA GLY A 756 61.78 7.98 13.25
C GLY A 756 60.41 7.29 13.29
N ALA A 757 59.29 8.02 13.23
CA ALA A 757 57.95 7.43 13.18
C ALA A 757 57.55 7.05 11.75
N ASN A 758 57.01 5.84 11.58
CA ASN A 758 56.39 5.36 10.36
C ASN A 758 54.86 5.57 10.42
N PRO A 759 54.30 6.50 9.63
CA PRO A 759 52.88 6.82 9.66
C PRO A 759 52.05 6.06 8.61
N ALA A 760 52.67 5.14 7.88
CA ALA A 760 52.00 4.39 6.83
C ALA A 760 50.98 3.41 7.42
N LEU A 761 49.72 3.51 6.99
CA LEU A 761 48.65 2.59 7.33
C LEU A 761 48.07 1.99 6.06
N PHE A 762 47.89 0.68 6.04
CA PHE A 762 47.17 0.00 4.97
C PHE A 762 45.66 0.12 5.18
N VAL A 763 44.91 0.45 4.13
CA VAL A 763 43.46 0.55 4.16
C VAL A 763 42.85 -0.63 3.41
N ASP A 764 42.13 -1.47 4.15
CA ASP A 764 41.35 -2.57 3.61
C ASP A 764 39.85 -2.21 3.62
N THR A 765 39.07 -2.80 2.71
CA THR A 765 37.63 -2.55 2.61
C THR A 765 36.86 -3.45 3.58
N ALA A 766 36.02 -2.88 4.46
CA ALA A 766 35.10 -3.67 5.30
C ALA A 766 33.68 -3.67 4.72
N TYR A 767 33.06 -2.48 4.65
CA TYR A 767 31.70 -2.28 4.19
C TYR A 767 31.63 -1.09 3.21
N VAL A 768 32.29 -1.25 2.07
CA VAL A 768 32.41 -0.23 1.00
C VAL A 768 31.65 -0.70 -0.24
N ASN A 769 31.01 0.21 -0.98
CA ASN A 769 30.27 -0.08 -2.21
C ASN A 769 29.15 -1.13 -2.05
N ARG A 770 28.49 -1.16 -0.89
CA ARG A 770 27.37 -2.07 -0.61
C ARG A 770 26.06 -1.46 -1.08
N THR A 771 25.12 -2.28 -1.50
CA THR A 771 23.77 -1.83 -1.86
C THR A 771 22.77 -2.52 -0.95
N VAL A 772 21.91 -1.73 -0.30
CA VAL A 772 20.82 -2.23 0.53
C VAL A 772 19.51 -1.79 -0.11
N ASN A 773 18.69 -2.74 -0.54
CA ASN A 773 17.39 -2.48 -1.20
C ASN A 773 17.48 -1.52 -2.40
N GLY A 774 18.55 -1.61 -3.20
CA GLY A 774 18.76 -0.77 -4.39
C GLY A 774 19.40 0.60 -4.10
N VAL A 775 19.68 0.94 -2.84
CA VAL A 775 20.34 2.19 -2.44
C VAL A 775 21.81 1.92 -2.10
N ALA A 776 22.72 2.66 -2.72
CA ALA A 776 24.15 2.57 -2.42
C ALA A 776 24.43 3.06 -0.99
N ASN A 777 25.19 2.29 -0.25
CA ASN A 777 25.75 2.69 1.04
C ASN A 777 26.88 3.68 0.81
N THR A 778 26.75 4.89 1.33
CA THR A 778 27.81 5.90 1.28
C THR A 778 28.51 6.09 2.63
N CYS A 779 28.12 5.36 3.68
CA CYS A 779 28.94 5.22 4.89
C CYS A 779 30.04 4.19 4.62
N TYR A 780 31.15 4.64 4.03
CA TYR A 780 32.26 3.78 3.67
C TYR A 780 33.04 3.36 4.92
N GLN A 781 33.03 2.07 5.23
CA GLN A 781 33.71 1.51 6.40
C GLN A 781 34.93 0.69 5.98
N TYR A 782 36.04 0.91 6.66
CA TYR A 782 37.36 0.37 6.35
C TYR A 782 37.95 -0.36 7.56
N LEU A 783 38.92 -1.24 7.29
CA LEU A 783 39.86 -1.74 8.29
C LEU A 783 41.20 -1.05 8.07
N LEU A 784 41.89 -0.69 9.16
CA LEU A 784 43.24 -0.12 9.11
C LEU A 784 44.24 -1.17 9.57
N ALA A 785 45.34 -1.36 8.85
CA ALA A 785 46.30 -2.42 9.16
C ALA A 785 47.77 -2.01 8.99
N VAL A 786 48.65 -2.75 9.66
CA VAL A 786 50.11 -2.72 9.52
C VAL A 786 50.64 -4.15 9.42
N ASN A 787 51.89 -4.32 8.96
CA ASN A 787 52.52 -5.60 8.69
C ASN A 787 51.65 -6.51 7.80
N VAL A 788 51.07 -5.94 6.74
CA VAL A 788 50.26 -6.72 5.79
C VAL A 788 51.18 -7.64 4.99
N ASP A 789 50.94 -8.94 5.09
CA ASP A 789 51.64 -9.97 4.34
C ASP A 789 51.11 -10.00 2.90
N LYS A 790 51.83 -9.30 2.01
CA LYS A 790 51.48 -9.21 0.60
C LYS A 790 51.68 -10.54 -0.15
N GLU A 791 52.58 -11.41 0.30
CA GLU A 791 52.91 -12.68 -0.39
C GLU A 791 51.81 -13.74 -0.22
N ASN A 792 51.04 -13.67 0.87
CA ASN A 792 49.84 -14.50 1.07
C ASN A 792 48.52 -13.82 0.64
N SER A 793 48.60 -12.62 0.07
CA SER A 793 47.46 -11.85 -0.45
C SER A 793 47.42 -11.86 -1.98
N VAL A 794 47.88 -12.94 -2.61
CA VAL A 794 47.89 -13.13 -4.07
C VAL A 794 47.33 -14.50 -4.47
N TYR A 795 46.71 -14.60 -5.65
CA TYR A 795 46.20 -15.83 -6.23
C TYR A 795 46.62 -15.98 -7.70
N CYS A 796 46.97 -17.19 -8.11
CA CYS A 796 47.12 -17.60 -9.50
C CYS A 796 45.72 -17.86 -10.11
N PRO A 797 45.32 -17.10 -11.15
CA PRO A 797 44.04 -17.32 -11.82
C PRO A 797 44.04 -18.52 -12.78
N TYR A 798 45.22 -19.07 -13.11
CA TYR A 798 45.38 -20.08 -14.15
C TYR A 798 45.62 -21.49 -13.62
N ASN A 799 46.18 -21.63 -12.41
CA ASN A 799 46.40 -22.94 -11.80
C ASN A 799 46.05 -22.91 -10.29
N PRO A 800 44.97 -23.61 -9.88
CA PRO A 800 44.60 -23.74 -8.47
C PRO A 800 45.70 -24.36 -7.59
N GLU A 801 46.56 -25.21 -8.13
CA GLU A 801 47.65 -25.86 -7.39
C GLU A 801 48.71 -24.84 -6.93
N HIS A 802 48.96 -23.79 -7.72
CA HIS A 802 49.85 -22.68 -7.36
C HIS A 802 49.31 -21.84 -6.18
N ASN A 803 48.04 -22.00 -5.83
CA ASN A 803 47.41 -21.34 -4.69
C ASN A 803 47.51 -22.15 -3.39
N THR A 804 48.15 -23.32 -3.41
CA THR A 804 48.34 -24.14 -2.21
C THR A 804 49.60 -23.73 -1.43
N ASP A 805 49.57 -23.90 -0.11
CA ASP A 805 50.71 -23.59 0.76
C ASP A 805 51.93 -24.47 0.42
N ALA A 806 51.69 -25.77 0.17
CA ALA A 806 52.73 -26.72 -0.21
C ALA A 806 53.49 -26.31 -1.48
N TRP A 807 52.77 -25.82 -2.50
CA TRP A 807 53.40 -25.37 -3.74
C TRP A 807 54.23 -24.10 -3.52
N ARG A 808 53.71 -23.12 -2.76
CA ARG A 808 54.42 -21.87 -2.48
C ARG A 808 55.67 -22.09 -1.64
N GLU A 809 55.62 -22.99 -0.65
CA GLU A 809 56.78 -23.39 0.15
C GLU A 809 57.87 -24.08 -0.69
N GLU A 810 57.46 -24.96 -1.62
CA GLU A 810 58.40 -25.65 -2.53
C GLU A 810 59.05 -24.71 -3.56
N HIS A 811 58.33 -23.67 -3.99
CA HIS A 811 58.74 -22.79 -5.10
C HIS A 811 59.20 -21.39 -4.65
N GLY A 812 59.28 -21.14 -3.34
CA GLY A 812 59.84 -19.89 -2.78
C GLY A 812 58.95 -18.66 -2.95
N GLY A 813 57.63 -18.84 -3.03
CA GLY A 813 56.65 -17.75 -3.11
C GLY A 813 55.59 -17.92 -4.21
N PRO A 814 54.83 -16.85 -4.52
CA PRO A 814 53.79 -16.87 -5.54
C PRO A 814 54.34 -17.10 -6.95
N CYS A 815 53.59 -17.77 -7.82
CA CYS A 815 53.97 -17.93 -9.23
C CYS A 815 54.01 -16.57 -9.95
N ALA A 816 54.72 -16.48 -11.09
CA ALA A 816 54.83 -15.24 -11.89
C ALA A 816 53.47 -14.69 -12.37
N ASP A 817 52.45 -15.55 -12.49
CA ASP A 817 51.09 -15.17 -12.91
C ASP A 817 50.17 -14.78 -11.74
N ALA A 818 50.69 -14.73 -10.51
CA ALA A 818 49.90 -14.41 -9.33
C ALA A 818 49.42 -12.95 -9.38
N LYS A 819 48.12 -12.75 -9.16
CA LYS A 819 47.47 -11.45 -9.02
C LYS A 819 47.13 -11.20 -7.57
N GLU A 820 47.12 -9.95 -7.14
CA GLU A 820 46.60 -9.58 -5.82
C GLU A 820 45.19 -10.17 -5.63
N ASN A 821 44.98 -10.75 -4.45
CA ASN A 821 43.74 -11.37 -4.00
C ASN A 821 43.16 -10.55 -2.83
N PRO A 822 42.31 -9.55 -3.11
CA PRO A 822 41.64 -8.77 -2.08
C PRO A 822 40.77 -9.60 -1.13
N ALA A 823 40.49 -10.87 -1.44
CA ALA A 823 39.62 -11.73 -0.64
C ALA A 823 40.32 -12.32 0.60
N VAL A 824 41.63 -12.14 0.75
CA VAL A 824 42.38 -12.55 1.95
C VAL A 824 43.47 -11.53 2.25
N VAL A 825 43.39 -10.86 3.41
CA VAL A 825 44.42 -9.94 3.93
C VAL A 825 44.88 -10.45 5.29
N LYS A 826 46.16 -10.80 5.39
CA LYS A 826 46.81 -11.17 6.66
C LYS A 826 47.65 -10.01 7.14
N GLY A 827 47.51 -9.63 8.40
CA GLY A 827 48.27 -8.53 8.99
C GLY A 827 47.87 -8.24 10.43
N ARG A 828 48.28 -7.08 10.95
CA ARG A 828 47.80 -6.59 12.25
C ARG A 828 46.80 -5.46 12.02
N PHE A 829 45.55 -5.68 12.40
CA PHE A 829 44.44 -4.76 12.19
C PHE A 829 44.22 -3.89 13.42
N LEU A 830 43.89 -2.61 13.22
CA LEU A 830 43.56 -1.68 14.28
C LEU A 830 42.24 -2.09 14.93
N ILE A 831 42.23 -2.25 16.25
CA ILE A 831 41.06 -2.65 17.04
C ILE A 831 40.84 -1.62 18.15
N ASN A 832 39.59 -1.18 18.32
CA ASN A 832 39.12 -0.52 19.52
C ASN A 832 39.13 -1.53 20.68
N LEU A 833 40.00 -1.33 21.67
CA LEU A 833 40.21 -2.29 22.75
C LEU A 833 39.15 -2.24 23.86
N ILE A 834 38.00 -1.58 23.65
CA ILE A 834 36.96 -1.41 24.66
C ILE A 834 36.48 -2.73 25.29
N ASP A 835 36.34 -3.80 24.48
CA ASP A 835 35.96 -5.13 24.97
C ASP A 835 37.05 -5.73 25.86
N THR A 836 38.32 -5.60 25.45
CA THR A 836 39.48 -6.07 26.23
C THR A 836 39.63 -5.27 27.52
N ALA A 837 39.45 -3.95 27.45
CA ALA A 837 39.50 -3.06 28.60
C ALA A 837 38.41 -3.44 29.62
N PHE A 838 37.16 -3.64 29.18
CA PHE A 838 36.07 -4.00 30.06
C PHE A 838 36.28 -5.38 30.70
N ALA A 839 36.75 -6.37 29.95
CA ALA A 839 37.09 -7.68 30.51
C ALA A 839 38.22 -7.60 31.55
N TYR A 840 39.24 -6.78 31.29
CA TYR A 840 40.40 -6.62 32.19
C TYR A 840 40.04 -5.86 33.48
N LYS A 841 39.03 -4.99 33.44
CA LYS A 841 38.50 -4.23 34.59
C LYS A 841 38.06 -5.15 35.74
N ALA A 842 37.59 -6.36 35.45
CA ALA A 842 37.07 -7.30 36.45
C ALA A 842 38.09 -7.62 37.55
N ASP A 843 39.37 -7.79 37.17
CA ASP A 843 40.45 -8.16 38.09
C ASP A 843 41.45 -7.02 38.36
N HIS A 844 41.39 -5.91 37.59
CA HIS A 844 42.39 -4.83 37.60
C HIS A 844 41.76 -3.42 37.59
N LEU A 845 40.96 -3.11 38.62
CA LEU A 845 40.12 -1.89 38.68
C LEU A 845 40.91 -0.58 38.63
N HIS A 846 42.11 -0.52 39.20
CA HIS A 846 42.91 0.72 39.32
C HIS A 846 44.12 0.80 38.37
N ASN A 847 44.37 -0.24 37.57
CA ASN A 847 45.55 -0.28 36.70
C ASN A 847 45.27 -1.04 35.40
N ASN A 848 44.36 -0.48 34.60
CA ASN A 848 43.98 -1.07 33.32
C ASN A 848 44.78 -0.40 32.18
N PRO A 849 45.73 -1.11 31.54
CA PRO A 849 46.60 -0.54 30.51
C PRO A 849 45.88 -0.20 29.20
N TYR A 850 44.68 -0.75 29.00
CA TYR A 850 43.87 -0.59 27.78
C TYR A 850 42.99 0.67 27.78
N ILE A 851 42.97 1.42 28.88
CA ILE A 851 42.30 2.71 28.98
C ILE A 851 43.30 3.85 29.18
N ASN A 852 42.93 5.04 28.74
CA ASN A 852 43.60 6.27 29.12
C ASN A 852 42.71 7.02 30.12
N MET A 853 43.29 7.42 31.25
CA MET A 853 42.62 8.28 32.23
C MET A 853 42.88 9.73 31.84
N VAL A 854 41.82 10.50 31.55
CA VAL A 854 41.92 11.93 31.22
C VAL A 854 41.86 12.79 32.48
N GLU A 855 42.16 14.09 32.39
CA GLU A 855 42.22 15.04 33.53
C GLU A 855 40.89 15.26 34.31
N ALA A 856 39.83 14.49 34.00
CA ALA A 856 38.49 14.58 34.59
C ALA A 856 37.90 13.20 34.97
N ASP A 857 38.73 12.21 35.33
CA ASP A 857 38.32 10.84 35.71
C ASP A 857 37.59 10.04 34.61
N GLU A 858 37.60 10.48 33.34
CA GLU A 858 37.02 9.71 32.26
C GLU A 858 37.98 8.62 31.76
N ASN A 859 37.49 7.38 31.72
CA ASN A 859 38.22 6.21 31.21
C ASN A 859 37.86 5.96 29.75
N LYS A 860 38.78 6.25 28.82
CA LYS A 860 38.55 6.05 27.38
C LYS A 860 39.40 4.90 26.85
N ALA A 861 38.82 4.05 26.00
CA ALA A 861 39.53 2.93 25.41
C ALA A 861 40.62 3.38 24.43
N LYS A 862 41.79 2.75 24.53
CA LYS A 862 42.89 2.88 23.56
C LYS A 862 42.65 1.99 22.33
N LEU A 863 43.39 2.22 21.25
CA LEU A 863 43.37 1.38 20.05
C LEU A 863 44.74 0.72 19.83
N SER A 864 44.76 -0.52 19.33
CA SER A 864 46.00 -1.26 19.07
C SER A 864 45.88 -2.13 17.82
N PHE A 865 47.01 -2.48 17.21
CA PHE A 865 47.08 -3.37 16.06
C PHE A 865 47.22 -4.83 16.50
N VAL A 866 46.22 -5.65 16.20
CA VAL A 866 46.11 -7.06 16.61
C VAL A 866 46.21 -7.97 15.40
N GLU A 867 46.97 -9.06 15.52
CA GLU A 867 47.09 -10.07 14.46
C GLU A 867 45.73 -10.62 14.03
N GLY A 868 45.51 -10.65 12.73
CA GLY A 868 44.29 -11.18 12.16
C GLY A 868 44.38 -11.52 10.68
N ILE A 869 43.30 -12.13 10.20
CA ILE A 869 43.08 -12.50 8.82
C ILE A 869 41.71 -11.99 8.43
N HIS A 870 41.65 -11.02 7.52
CA HIS A 870 40.41 -10.60 6.89
C HIS A 870 40.20 -11.47 5.66
N THR A 871 39.09 -12.21 5.60
CA THR A 871 38.73 -12.97 4.41
C THR A 871 37.23 -12.98 4.19
N ASN A 872 36.83 -12.79 2.93
CA ASN A 872 35.43 -12.55 2.56
C ASN A 872 34.86 -11.40 3.42
N ASP A 873 33.67 -11.57 4.00
CA ASP A 873 33.04 -10.57 4.86
C ASP A 873 33.30 -10.84 6.36
N THR A 874 34.47 -11.37 6.72
CA THR A 874 34.81 -11.69 8.12
C THR A 874 36.27 -11.43 8.44
N LEU A 875 36.50 -10.69 9.53
CA LEU A 875 37.81 -10.54 10.15
C LEU A 875 37.94 -11.54 11.31
N TYR A 876 38.98 -12.36 11.24
CA TYR A 876 39.38 -13.26 12.31
C TYR A 876 40.57 -12.63 13.04
N ILE A 877 40.42 -12.34 14.33
CA ILE A 877 41.54 -11.86 15.17
C ILE A 877 41.88 -12.89 16.23
N THR A 878 43.15 -12.99 16.58
CA THR A 878 43.62 -13.91 17.62
C THR A 878 43.79 -13.16 18.94
N ARG A 879 43.03 -13.56 19.98
CA ARG A 879 43.22 -13.06 21.34
C ARG A 879 44.31 -13.85 22.07
N LYS A 880 44.84 -13.28 23.15
CA LYS A 880 45.76 -13.96 24.07
C LYS A 880 45.12 -15.26 24.59
N GLY A 881 45.83 -16.38 24.45
CA GLY A 881 45.32 -17.73 24.75
C GLY A 881 44.97 -18.57 23.53
N GLY A 882 45.07 -18.02 22.31
CA GLY A 882 44.81 -18.73 21.05
C GLY A 882 43.34 -18.76 20.63
N GLU A 883 42.47 -18.06 21.35
CA GLU A 883 41.05 -17.92 20.99
C GLU A 883 40.90 -17.03 19.75
N VAL A 884 40.21 -17.55 18.73
CA VAL A 884 39.91 -16.82 17.49
C VAL A 884 38.54 -16.15 17.62
N VAL A 885 38.53 -14.82 17.50
CA VAL A 885 37.30 -14.01 17.51
C VAL A 885 36.91 -13.68 16.08
N LYS A 886 35.62 -13.82 15.79
CA LYS A 886 35.04 -13.55 14.46
C LYS A 886 34.29 -12.23 14.50
N LEU A 887 34.69 -11.29 13.64
CA LEU A 887 34.03 -10.00 13.45
C LEU A 887 33.45 -9.94 12.04
N GLY A 888 32.13 -9.85 11.92
CA GLY A 888 31.44 -9.79 10.63
C GLY A 888 31.53 -8.39 9.99
N MET A 889 31.74 -8.37 8.68
CA MET A 889 31.77 -7.15 7.86
C MET A 889 30.50 -6.92 7.05
N THR A 890 29.49 -7.78 7.17
CA THR A 890 28.25 -7.76 6.38
C THR A 890 27.20 -6.74 6.83
N ASP A 891 27.26 -6.26 8.07
CA ASP A 891 26.27 -5.36 8.67
C ASP A 891 26.73 -3.88 8.57
N PRO A 892 25.86 -2.90 8.27
CA PRO A 892 26.20 -1.48 8.35
C PRO A 892 26.53 -0.98 9.77
N ALA A 893 26.17 -1.69 10.84
CA ALA A 893 26.55 -1.36 12.20
C ALA A 893 28.07 -1.49 12.40
N PHE A 894 28.64 -0.55 13.15
CA PHE A 894 30.06 -0.59 13.49
C PHE A 894 30.32 -1.71 14.49
N ASN A 895 31.45 -2.38 14.31
CA ASN A 895 32.08 -3.20 15.33
C ASN A 895 33.43 -2.58 15.71
N VAL A 896 34.11 -3.15 16.70
CA VAL A 896 35.39 -2.64 17.22
C VAL A 896 36.55 -2.55 16.20
N ALA A 897 36.41 -3.14 15.01
CA ALA A 897 37.44 -3.12 13.95
C ALA A 897 37.09 -2.20 12.77
N LYS A 898 35.86 -1.68 12.69
CA LYS A 898 35.41 -0.85 11.56
C LYS A 898 35.66 0.63 11.85
N PHE A 899 36.16 1.34 10.84
CA PHE A 899 36.40 2.77 10.88
C PHE A 899 35.82 3.46 9.65
N ALA A 900 35.23 4.65 9.83
CA ALA A 900 34.74 5.47 8.73
C ALA A 900 35.23 6.91 8.86
N PHE A 901 35.38 7.60 7.73
CA PHE A 901 35.90 8.96 7.67
C PHE A 901 34.74 9.94 7.44
N ARG A 902 34.14 10.47 8.52
CA ARG A 902 32.97 11.37 8.45
C ARG A 902 33.44 12.80 8.19
N TYR A 903 33.01 13.44 7.11
CA TYR A 903 33.47 14.79 6.75
C TYR A 903 33.15 15.82 7.83
N VAL A 904 34.12 16.71 8.06
CA VAL A 904 33.91 18.02 8.69
C VAL A 904 33.71 19.05 7.59
N ASP A 905 34.58 19.01 6.57
CA ASP A 905 34.54 19.84 5.38
C ASP A 905 34.87 18.97 4.15
N ASN A 906 33.93 18.89 3.21
CA ASN A 906 34.07 18.07 2.00
C ASN A 906 35.08 18.69 1.02
N GLU A 907 35.15 20.02 0.91
CA GLU A 907 36.05 20.71 -0.01
C GLU A 907 37.50 20.65 0.48
N ALA A 908 37.73 20.85 1.77
CA ALA A 908 39.05 20.67 2.39
C ALA A 908 39.45 19.19 2.54
N GLY A 909 38.50 18.27 2.39
CA GLY A 909 38.70 16.84 2.58
C GLY A 909 38.92 16.41 4.03
N SER A 910 38.65 17.29 5.00
CA SER A 910 38.87 17.05 6.43
C SER A 910 37.74 16.21 7.04
N PHE A 911 38.07 15.34 7.99
CA PHE A 911 37.14 14.36 8.54
C PHE A 911 37.42 14.01 10.00
N LYS A 912 36.41 13.45 10.68
CA LYS A 912 36.57 12.73 11.96
C LYS A 912 36.53 11.23 11.72
N ILE A 913 37.33 10.47 12.47
CA ILE A 913 37.34 9.00 12.35
C ILE A 913 36.31 8.42 13.32
N GLN A 914 35.28 7.78 12.76
CA GLN A 914 34.18 7.17 13.49
C GLN A 914 34.40 5.66 13.67
N THR A 915 34.00 5.12 14.81
CA THR A 915 34.02 3.68 15.15
C THR A 915 32.93 3.33 16.17
N GLN A 916 32.84 2.07 16.61
CA GLN A 916 31.90 1.65 17.65
C GLN A 916 32.26 2.26 19.02
N TYR A 917 31.28 2.80 19.73
CA TYR A 917 31.39 3.17 21.15
C TYR A 917 30.67 2.15 22.02
N LYS A 918 31.23 1.87 23.21
CA LYS A 918 30.56 1.18 24.33
C LYS A 918 30.94 1.89 25.62
N GLU A 919 30.02 1.91 26.58
CA GLU A 919 30.20 2.59 27.86
C GLU A 919 31.06 1.76 28.81
N TYR A 920 32.34 2.13 28.95
CA TYR A 920 33.29 1.44 29.83
C TYR A 920 32.84 1.42 31.31
N SER A 921 32.13 2.46 31.74
CA SER A 921 31.64 2.58 33.12
C SER A 921 30.41 1.71 33.41
N ALA A 922 29.88 0.96 32.43
CA ALA A 922 28.74 0.06 32.61
C ALA A 922 28.93 -0.89 33.80
N ALA A 923 27.81 -1.16 34.49
CA ALA A 923 27.78 -1.90 35.75
C ALA A 923 28.10 -3.39 35.56
N ASP A 924 27.65 -3.96 34.45
CA ASP A 924 27.80 -5.39 34.12
C ASP A 924 27.95 -5.58 32.61
N LYS A 925 28.15 -6.84 32.21
CA LYS A 925 28.37 -7.23 30.82
C LYS A 925 27.15 -6.95 29.93
N ASP A 926 25.94 -7.11 30.44
CA ASP A 926 24.73 -6.93 29.64
C ASP A 926 24.50 -5.45 29.35
N ALA A 927 24.65 -4.59 30.36
CA ALA A 927 24.63 -3.13 30.20
C ALA A 927 25.76 -2.64 29.28
N PHE A 928 26.96 -3.23 29.38
CA PHE A 928 28.09 -2.92 28.51
C PHE A 928 27.79 -3.25 27.04
N ASP A 929 27.28 -4.46 26.75
CA ASP A 929 26.95 -4.86 25.38
C ASP A 929 25.75 -4.06 24.83
N ALA A 930 24.75 -3.76 25.66
CA ALA A 930 23.59 -2.94 25.28
C ALA A 930 23.95 -1.47 25.00
N SER A 931 25.04 -0.96 25.59
CA SER A 931 25.52 0.40 25.36
C SER A 931 26.12 0.63 23.97
N ALA A 932 26.33 -0.44 23.19
CA ALA A 932 26.97 -0.38 21.88
C ALA A 932 26.20 0.52 20.90
N ASN A 933 26.90 1.51 20.35
CA ASN A 933 26.34 2.44 19.36
C ASN A 933 27.43 2.96 18.40
N ASN A 934 27.02 3.71 17.39
CA ASN A 934 27.91 4.21 16.34
C ASN A 934 28.48 5.60 16.63
N GLU A 935 28.33 6.16 17.84
CA GLU A 935 28.78 7.52 18.17
C GLU A 935 30.21 7.57 18.74
N GLY A 936 31.06 6.59 18.41
CA GLY A 936 32.47 6.57 18.79
C GLY A 936 33.32 7.37 17.82
N TYR A 937 34.16 8.27 18.33
CA TYR A 937 35.09 9.07 17.54
C TYR A 937 36.49 9.05 18.14
N LEU A 938 37.52 9.09 17.28
CA LEU A 938 38.90 9.17 17.74
C LEU A 938 39.20 10.58 18.26
N ARG A 939 39.83 10.64 19.44
CA ARG A 939 40.30 11.87 20.08
C ARG A 939 41.74 11.69 20.50
N TRP A 940 42.56 12.72 20.31
CA TRP A 940 43.90 12.74 20.88
C TRP A 940 43.87 13.28 22.31
N VAL A 941 44.45 12.56 23.26
CA VAL A 941 44.58 12.98 24.66
C VAL A 941 45.96 12.63 25.19
N ASN A 942 46.75 13.64 25.56
CA ASN A 942 48.05 13.52 26.21
C ASN A 942 49.02 12.52 25.53
N GLY A 943 49.11 12.58 24.20
CA GLY A 943 49.99 11.67 23.46
C GLY A 943 49.49 10.23 23.44
N THR A 944 48.18 10.02 23.33
CA THR A 944 47.53 8.73 23.04
C THR A 944 46.21 8.99 22.31
N VAL A 945 45.88 8.17 21.31
CA VAL A 945 44.59 8.24 20.63
C VAL A 945 43.59 7.32 21.33
N VAL A 946 42.40 7.83 21.62
CA VAL A 946 41.35 7.14 22.35
C VAL A 946 40.00 7.26 21.63
N VAL A 947 39.04 6.41 21.99
CA VAL A 947 37.65 6.52 21.52
C VAL A 947 36.81 7.29 22.53
N THR A 948 36.14 8.35 22.08
CA THR A 948 35.17 9.13 22.87
C THR A 948 33.77 9.03 22.27
N ASN A 949 32.75 9.25 23.09
CA ASN A 949 31.38 9.40 22.61
C ASN A 949 31.16 10.82 22.05
N SER A 950 30.25 10.94 21.09
CA SER A 950 29.83 12.16 20.37
C SER A 950 30.81 12.68 19.32
N TYR A 951 30.25 13.01 18.16
CA TYR A 951 30.93 13.69 17.06
C TYR A 951 31.67 14.96 17.50
N THR A 952 31.09 15.76 18.40
CA THR A 952 31.67 17.03 18.85
C THR A 952 33.00 16.86 19.59
N ASN A 953 33.21 15.71 20.22
CA ASN A 953 34.40 15.44 21.04
C ASN A 953 35.55 14.83 20.23
N GLY A 954 35.30 14.40 19.00
CA GLY A 954 36.32 13.81 18.12
C GLY A 954 37.30 14.85 17.55
N GLU A 955 38.52 14.40 17.28
CA GLU A 955 39.57 15.18 16.64
C GLU A 955 39.33 15.29 15.12
N VAL A 956 39.79 16.38 14.50
CA VAL A 956 39.72 16.57 13.05
C VAL A 956 41.03 16.11 12.41
N PHE A 957 40.91 15.22 11.43
CA PHE A 957 42.01 14.62 10.69
C PHE A 957 41.88 14.92 9.20
N ASN A 958 42.97 14.65 8.49
CA ASN A 958 43.02 14.58 7.04
C ASN A 958 43.97 13.44 6.63
N MET A 959 43.97 13.07 5.36
CA MET A 959 44.80 11.97 4.87
C MET A 959 45.45 12.29 3.52
N GLU A 960 46.69 11.82 3.40
CA GLU A 960 47.43 11.65 2.16
C GLU A 960 47.23 10.20 1.68
N GLU A 961 46.56 10.04 0.55
CA GLU A 961 46.31 8.75 -0.13
C GLU A 961 47.47 8.42 -1.09
N ASN A 962 47.66 7.15 -1.45
CA ASN A 962 48.81 6.67 -2.23
C ASN A 962 50.19 6.99 -1.62
N PHE A 963 50.27 7.09 -0.30
CA PHE A 963 51.49 7.41 0.44
C PHE A 963 52.59 6.37 0.17
N LYS A 964 53.79 6.85 -0.16
CA LYS A 964 54.95 5.99 -0.54
C LYS A 964 55.72 5.43 0.66
N GLY A 965 55.02 5.07 1.74
CA GLY A 965 55.57 4.40 2.91
C GLY A 965 55.25 2.91 2.93
N ASN A 966 55.95 2.15 3.77
CA ASN A 966 55.63 0.74 4.01
C ASN A 966 54.80 0.66 5.30
N PRO A 967 53.57 0.10 5.30
CA PRO A 967 52.74 0.00 6.49
C PRO A 967 53.28 -1.11 7.41
N VAL A 968 54.38 -0.83 8.11
CA VAL A 968 55.05 -1.73 9.05
C VAL A 968 55.04 -1.16 10.46
N ALA A 969 55.18 -2.04 11.45
CA ALA A 969 55.32 -1.67 12.86
C ALA A 969 56.41 -0.61 13.06
N ASN A 970 56.21 0.27 14.04
CA ASN A 970 57.33 1.01 14.60
C ASN A 970 58.01 0.15 15.67
N GLU A 971 59.32 -0.05 15.53
CA GLU A 971 60.19 -0.45 16.65
C GLU A 971 60.26 0.68 17.70
N ASP A 972 60.74 0.38 18.91
CA ASP A 972 60.85 1.35 20.01
C ASP A 972 61.38 2.71 19.52
N ILE A 973 60.47 3.69 19.38
CA ILE A 973 60.83 5.08 19.10
C ILE A 973 61.33 5.69 20.41
N THR A 974 62.54 5.30 20.78
CA THR A 974 63.32 6.00 21.78
C THR A 974 63.81 7.28 21.14
N THR A 975 63.34 8.43 21.63
CA THR A 975 63.99 9.70 21.33
C THR A 975 65.39 9.64 21.93
N SER A 976 66.39 9.25 21.12
CA SER A 976 67.78 9.22 21.57
C SER A 976 68.19 10.63 21.99
N SER A 977 68.70 10.76 23.21
CA SER A 977 69.36 11.99 23.67
C SER A 977 70.71 12.20 22.98
N VAL A 978 71.22 11.18 22.28
CA VAL A 978 72.50 11.20 21.57
C VAL A 978 72.30 11.67 20.13
N LYS A 979 72.93 12.78 19.76
CA LYS A 979 72.84 13.36 18.41
C LYS A 979 74.21 13.36 17.74
N VAL A 980 74.33 12.66 16.61
CA VAL A 980 75.54 12.67 15.77
C VAL A 980 75.32 13.59 14.57
N THR A 981 76.22 14.54 14.36
CA THR A 981 76.23 15.47 13.22
C THR A 981 77.64 15.58 12.66
N THR A 982 77.81 16.20 11.49
CA THR A 982 79.13 16.36 10.85
C THR A 982 79.36 17.80 10.39
N THR A 983 80.62 18.19 10.36
CA THR A 983 81.12 19.41 9.70
C THR A 983 82.39 19.05 8.92
N GLU A 984 83.02 20.01 8.26
CA GLU A 984 84.23 19.78 7.47
C GLU A 984 85.32 19.10 8.31
N GLY A 985 85.71 17.88 7.90
CA GLY A 985 86.73 17.07 8.56
C GLY A 985 86.43 16.60 10.00
N LYS A 986 85.18 16.68 10.49
CA LYS A 986 84.83 16.28 11.88
C LYS A 986 83.44 15.64 12.02
N VAL A 987 83.32 14.73 12.98
CA VAL A 987 82.07 14.22 13.56
C VAL A 987 81.82 14.93 14.91
N ILE A 988 80.61 15.44 15.11
CA ILE A 988 80.15 16.05 16.37
C ILE A 988 79.13 15.12 17.02
N ILE A 989 79.38 14.73 18.27
CA ILE A 989 78.53 13.83 19.04
C ILE A 989 78.06 14.56 20.29
N ALA A 990 76.75 14.77 20.40
CA ALA A 990 76.11 15.39 21.55
C ALA A 990 75.34 14.35 22.39
N GLY A 991 75.24 14.54 23.71
CA GLY A 991 74.48 13.71 24.65
C GLY A 991 75.13 12.39 25.05
N ALA A 992 76.43 12.20 24.76
CA ALA A 992 77.15 10.95 24.96
C ALA A 992 78.33 11.06 25.96
N GLN A 993 78.26 11.97 26.94
CA GLN A 993 79.27 12.08 28.00
C GLN A 993 79.39 10.76 28.79
N GLY A 994 80.62 10.34 29.05
CA GLY A 994 80.94 9.12 29.77
C GLY A 994 80.81 7.83 28.95
N LYS A 995 80.30 7.90 27.71
CA LYS A 995 80.10 6.73 26.84
C LYS A 995 81.31 6.50 25.94
N LYS A 996 81.62 5.23 25.66
CA LYS A 996 82.62 4.85 24.65
C LYS A 996 82.07 5.09 23.23
N VAL A 997 82.86 5.74 22.40
CA VAL A 997 82.56 6.00 21.00
C VAL A 997 83.63 5.39 20.12
N THR A 998 83.22 4.64 19.11
CA THR A 998 84.09 4.14 18.03
C THR A 998 83.61 4.68 16.69
N ILE A 999 84.51 5.31 15.94
CA ILE A 999 84.27 5.74 14.56
C ILE A 999 85.06 4.81 13.64
N SER A 1000 84.43 4.22 12.64
CA SER A 1000 85.07 3.37 11.63
C SER A 1000 84.75 3.81 10.21
N ASN A 1001 85.58 3.44 9.24
CA ASN A 1001 85.27 3.63 7.82
C ASN A 1001 84.31 2.52 7.31
N VAL A 1002 83.88 2.64 6.05
CA VAL A 1002 83.00 1.64 5.40
C VAL A 1002 83.59 0.23 5.30
N LEU A 1003 84.90 0.07 5.50
CA LEU A 1003 85.60 -1.22 5.52
C LEU A 1003 85.78 -1.78 6.95
N GLY A 1004 85.20 -1.13 7.97
CA GLY A 1004 85.29 -1.55 9.36
C GLY A 1004 86.60 -1.21 10.08
N GLN A 1005 87.48 -0.41 9.46
CA GLN A 1005 88.72 0.03 10.10
C GLN A 1005 88.42 1.20 11.04
N THR A 1006 88.89 1.10 12.29
CA THR A 1006 88.70 2.12 13.33
C THR A 1006 89.50 3.39 13.01
N ILE A 1007 88.79 4.50 12.85
CA ILE A 1007 89.31 5.87 12.66
C ILE A 1007 89.54 6.54 14.03
N ALA A 1008 88.63 6.36 14.97
CA ALA A 1008 88.73 6.91 16.33
C ALA A 1008 88.05 5.98 17.35
N ASN A 1009 88.60 5.89 18.57
CA ASN A 1009 88.02 5.12 19.67
C ASN A 1009 88.34 5.84 20.99
N ALA A 1010 87.32 6.44 21.62
CA ALA A 1010 87.50 7.26 22.81
C ALA A 1010 86.25 7.22 23.70
N VAL A 1011 86.44 7.42 25.01
CA VAL A 1011 85.34 7.71 25.94
C VAL A 1011 85.18 9.22 25.99
N LEU A 1012 83.97 9.72 25.73
CA LEU A 1012 83.76 11.17 25.67
C LEU A 1012 83.68 11.77 27.07
N SER A 1013 84.46 12.81 27.34
CA SER A 1013 84.45 13.50 28.64
C SER A 1013 83.42 14.64 28.72
N SER A 1014 82.77 15.00 27.61
CA SER A 1014 81.84 16.12 27.51
C SER A 1014 80.56 15.76 26.76
N ASP A 1015 79.47 16.45 27.11
CA ASP A 1015 78.16 16.30 26.47
C ASP A 1015 78.12 16.74 25.00
N LYS A 1016 79.15 17.42 24.52
CA LYS A 1016 79.37 17.69 23.10
C LYS A 1016 80.84 17.45 22.79
N ALA A 1017 81.15 16.44 21.98
CA ALA A 1017 82.50 16.11 21.57
C ALA A 1017 82.66 16.29 20.05
N GLU A 1018 83.78 16.83 19.63
CA GLU A 1018 84.17 16.92 18.21
C GLU A 1018 85.37 16.00 17.96
N ILE A 1019 85.24 15.08 17.00
CA ILE A 1019 86.27 14.12 16.64
C ILE A 1019 86.66 14.35 15.19
N SER A 1020 87.94 14.62 14.94
CA SER A 1020 88.47 14.76 13.58
C SER A 1020 88.41 13.43 12.83
N THR A 1021 87.91 13.48 11.61
CA THR A 1021 87.64 12.29 10.77
C THR A 1021 87.86 12.65 9.30
N PRO A 1022 88.46 11.76 8.49
CA PRO A 1022 88.60 12.01 7.05
C PRO A 1022 87.25 12.22 6.36
N SER A 1023 87.23 13.02 5.29
CA SER A 1023 86.04 13.18 4.43
C SER A 1023 85.60 11.84 3.86
N GLY A 1024 84.28 11.62 3.82
CA GLY A 1024 83.67 10.37 3.38
C GLY A 1024 82.65 9.80 4.37
N VAL A 1025 82.22 8.57 4.12
CA VAL A 1025 81.24 7.85 4.95
C VAL A 1025 81.94 7.20 6.13
N VAL A 1026 81.51 7.53 7.34
CA VAL A 1026 81.97 6.92 8.59
C VAL A 1026 80.79 6.33 9.37
N ILE A 1027 81.07 5.31 10.16
CA ILE A 1027 80.10 4.66 11.06
C ILE A 1027 80.49 5.03 12.48
N VAL A 1028 79.58 5.66 13.22
CA VAL A 1028 79.78 6.14 14.59
C VAL A 1028 78.98 5.24 15.54
N ALA A 1029 79.67 4.38 16.28
CA ALA A 1029 79.07 3.54 17.32
C ALA A 1029 79.27 4.20 18.69
N VAL A 1030 78.17 4.49 19.39
CA VAL A 1030 78.17 5.00 20.76
C VAL A 1030 77.68 3.89 21.70
N GLU A 1031 78.36 3.70 22.82
CA GLU A 1031 78.01 2.67 23.81
C GLU A 1031 76.55 2.77 24.27
N GLY A 1032 75.81 1.68 24.08
CA GLY A 1032 74.39 1.61 24.41
C GLY A 1032 73.45 2.30 23.41
N GLU A 1033 73.93 2.77 22.26
CA GLU A 1033 73.12 3.34 21.17
C GLU A 1033 73.34 2.56 19.87
N ALA A 1034 72.38 2.65 18.93
CA ALA A 1034 72.57 2.14 17.58
C ALA A 1034 73.69 2.90 16.85
N ALA A 1035 74.45 2.21 15.99
CA ALA A 1035 75.49 2.84 15.20
C ALA A 1035 74.90 3.78 14.13
N VAL A 1036 75.43 4.99 14.04
CA VAL A 1036 74.96 6.04 13.12
C VAL A 1036 75.90 6.17 11.94
N LYS A 1037 75.37 6.10 10.72
CA LYS A 1037 76.12 6.41 9.50
C LYS A 1037 76.17 7.93 9.32
N ALA A 1038 77.38 8.49 9.25
CA ALA A 1038 77.61 9.92 9.09
C ALA A 1038 78.44 10.22 7.84
N ILE A 1039 78.15 11.34 7.16
CA ILE A 1039 78.90 11.78 5.98
C ILE A 1039 79.70 13.02 6.39
N VAL A 1040 81.02 12.88 6.43
CA VAL A 1040 81.93 13.99 6.74
C VAL A 1040 82.28 14.66 5.42
N LYS A 1041 82.04 15.98 5.34
CA LYS A 1041 82.40 16.80 4.17
C LYS A 1041 83.91 16.99 4.13
#